data_AF-A0A419DG94-F1
#
_entry.id   AF-A0A419DG94-F1
#
_cell.length_a   1.000
_cell.length_b   1.000
_cell.length_c   1.000
_cell.angle_alpha   90.00
_cell.angle_beta   90.00
_cell.angle_gamma   90.00
#
_symmetry.space_group_name_H-M   'P 1'
#
loop_
_entity.id
_entity.type
_entity.pdbx_description
1 polymer ?
#
loop_
_entity_poly.entity_id
_entity_poly.type
_entity_poly.pdbx_seq_one_letter_code
_entity_poly.pdbx_strand_id
1 'polypeptide(L)'
;MNRVFSLKFARLSLLILLIILVTITIAYAHPKDFTRLYEDPIDNTSLGNRTPLILIHGYRGNGNITDINWPYWETFRNFYYFWDTFGLKEKYKLYSFWYESDRPDGSIDEISKGLRDWIDERTNQSPSTAHKLDDVPFVIVAHSMGGLVSRAFMEKTLNIGSWTGSKGGERVMKLVTLATPHHGTNGANDSDLGGCLWGETDPIWWSTAQFGDFFVWRTIETNEPNRNDVLWDNYNNSMGNCNEVNGLLPFNGTFDNKIIAYGGILPADDPDRPDLFTFNIKCPLSLINGEHDFYLCTSVLLYEAMQEPWEYGENDGLVPILSSLYDGQLIDHHHLLEDFDHTQMKGGNLYPAPSSKYYELFNPLSDDLNSIVFGIDITPSKPYAPVEITFSPTGGFSAAATYIWEFHDGTIKYDKKPTFIYRSDGDYAVTMTVNDPTLGVITRERTISVYKPKIDISYPNGFEDLYRHFETQNNPLIESYVWDFGDGVVRNDDDNTTSHTYLTSGYYTVTLTLTLDDDTTIQSQKGIFVGPGTRYIQGHTIYDDEIWESGGTYVVQGNITVARGGSLTIESGVRVEIAGGSGITVYGTLTASEVTLTWVDGLNQWGIIQFREAGASNSRLENSVIEHAGNNIYNTVILIVNASPSITGNMIIDNKPGYGISIYNGSPLIHNNTISGQETGIYITNNSFPIITGNTITGNNYGINTYYSSNSPVISSNTYSNNATADLRVRAGTISTVVNWNETGAMVYEVDDSLTIAQGASLNITSGKTVKLISKESITVYGTLVASGVTFTWADGVNQWGGILFSGEGATNSRIENCTIEHAGGYTQKYYLNNKAYYNYFCGILRITGSSPTIIGSHINNDNSGVGICVEDGSPVISYNTISGVSSGIYIKSDSLSTVTGNIITGNRVGIHFGYSSNNPVISDNIFSNNSTADIGLGGTIYSAEHWDDSIVYGVSDLIIAEGGSLNIASGSTVKILDYRSEITVYGTLNANGVIFTSMYYEEYEEKWSGIKFEGAGSSGSILENCVIEHAVGAKVDNIYRGILSIVNSSPSIVGTTIINSSASSGIYIYNGSPAISDSTI
;
A
#
# COMPACT_ATOMS: atom_id res chain seq x y z
N MET A 1 -11.44 22.64 -102.72
CA MET A 1 -11.72 23.69 -101.71
C MET A 1 -12.34 23.08 -100.46
N ASN A 2 -11.47 22.71 -99.52
CA ASN A 2 -11.48 23.03 -98.08
C ASN A 2 -12.71 22.75 -97.20
N ARG A 3 -13.86 22.33 -97.74
CA ARG A 3 -15.05 21.97 -96.95
C ARG A 3 -15.29 20.46 -96.79
N VAL A 4 -14.77 19.60 -97.68
CA VAL A 4 -14.94 18.12 -97.54
C VAL A 4 -13.81 17.48 -96.73
N PHE A 5 -12.60 18.05 -96.75
CA PHE A 5 -11.49 17.61 -95.89
C PHE A 5 -11.61 18.15 -94.46
N SER A 6 -12.18 19.34 -94.24
CA SER A 6 -12.39 19.86 -92.88
C SER A 6 -13.52 19.13 -92.15
N LEU A 7 -14.54 18.61 -92.85
CA LEU A 7 -15.58 17.78 -92.22
C LEU A 7 -15.09 16.37 -91.85
N LYS A 8 -14.12 15.79 -92.57
CA LYS A 8 -13.50 14.51 -92.21
C LYS A 8 -12.51 14.63 -91.06
N PHE A 9 -11.73 15.72 -91.00
CA PHE A 9 -10.89 16.01 -89.83
C PHE A 9 -11.70 16.45 -88.61
N ALA A 10 -12.74 17.26 -88.77
CA ALA A 10 -13.62 17.63 -87.64
C ALA A 10 -14.38 16.41 -87.08
N ARG A 11 -14.78 15.43 -87.91
CA ARG A 11 -15.38 14.18 -87.42
C ARG A 11 -14.37 13.23 -86.78
N LEU A 12 -13.13 13.16 -87.26
CA LEU A 12 -12.07 12.36 -86.63
C LEU A 12 -11.59 13.00 -85.33
N SER A 13 -11.50 14.32 -85.28
CA SER A 13 -11.18 15.08 -84.07
C SER A 13 -12.34 15.09 -83.08
N LEU A 14 -13.62 15.09 -83.50
CA LEU A 14 -14.74 14.86 -82.58
C LEU A 14 -14.77 13.42 -82.08
N LEU A 15 -14.44 12.42 -82.91
CA LEU A 15 -14.39 11.02 -82.48
C LEU A 15 -13.22 10.76 -81.54
N ILE A 16 -12.05 11.38 -81.78
CA ILE A 16 -10.89 11.32 -80.88
C ILE A 16 -11.14 12.15 -79.62
N LEU A 17 -11.81 13.30 -79.70
CA LEU A 17 -12.19 14.07 -78.50
C LEU A 17 -13.33 13.38 -77.73
N LEU A 18 -14.23 12.62 -78.38
CA LEU A 18 -15.25 11.81 -77.72
C LEU A 18 -14.62 10.54 -77.12
N ILE A 19 -13.65 9.91 -77.78
CA ILE A 19 -12.87 8.79 -77.22
C ILE A 19 -12.00 9.29 -76.07
N ILE A 20 -11.36 10.45 -76.20
CA ILE A 20 -10.55 11.07 -75.14
C ILE A 20 -11.44 11.56 -74.00
N LEU A 21 -12.63 12.14 -74.24
CA LEU A 21 -13.58 12.48 -73.17
C LEU A 21 -14.21 11.23 -72.54
N VAL A 22 -14.46 10.16 -73.30
CA VAL A 22 -14.94 8.87 -72.77
C VAL A 22 -13.82 8.12 -72.03
N THR A 23 -12.54 8.35 -72.34
CA THR A 23 -11.41 7.86 -71.52
C THR A 23 -11.00 8.82 -70.41
N ILE A 24 -11.50 10.07 -70.41
CA ILE A 24 -11.28 11.08 -69.35
C ILE A 24 -12.53 11.21 -68.45
N THR A 25 -13.58 10.43 -68.67
CA THR A 25 -14.64 10.21 -67.69
C THR A 25 -14.60 8.76 -67.22
N ILE A 26 -14.19 8.61 -65.95
CA ILE A 26 -14.16 7.39 -65.14
C ILE A 26 -13.03 6.40 -65.50
N ALA A 27 -11.80 6.71 -65.09
CA ALA A 27 -10.90 5.64 -64.66
C ALA A 27 -11.53 5.07 -63.38
N TYR A 28 -12.24 3.94 -63.48
CA TYR A 28 -12.60 3.19 -62.28
C TYR A 28 -11.30 2.87 -61.55
N ALA A 29 -11.19 3.27 -60.29
CA ALA A 29 -10.08 2.85 -59.45
C ALA A 29 -9.99 1.32 -59.52
N HIS A 30 -8.78 0.78 -59.68
CA HIS A 30 -8.61 -0.66 -59.65
C HIS A 30 -9.11 -1.15 -58.29
N PRO A 31 -9.76 -2.33 -58.17
CA PRO A 31 -10.20 -2.87 -56.87
C PRO A 31 -9.13 -2.93 -55.79
N LYS A 32 -7.85 -2.93 -56.17
CA LYS A 32 -6.70 -2.87 -55.26
C LYS A 32 -6.36 -1.47 -54.78
N ASP A 33 -6.89 -0.41 -55.36
CA ASP A 33 -6.55 0.96 -54.96
C ASP A 33 -7.17 1.31 -53.59
N PHE A 34 -8.27 0.64 -53.23
CA PHE A 34 -9.02 0.82 -51.98
C PHE A 34 -9.14 -0.47 -51.15
N THR A 35 -8.34 -1.50 -51.49
CA THR A 35 -8.24 -2.74 -50.70
C THR A 35 -6.79 -3.16 -50.48
N ARG A 36 -6.53 -3.87 -49.38
CA ARG A 36 -5.21 -4.41 -49.04
C ARG A 36 -5.33 -5.74 -48.31
N LEU A 37 -4.41 -6.68 -48.58
CA LEU A 37 -4.20 -7.89 -47.80
C LEU A 37 -2.79 -7.84 -47.18
N TYR A 38 -2.69 -7.89 -45.86
CA TYR A 38 -1.42 -7.94 -45.13
C TYR A 38 -1.26 -9.27 -44.38
N GLU A 39 -0.03 -9.68 -44.17
CA GLU A 39 0.30 -10.68 -43.16
C GLU A 39 0.40 -9.97 -41.81
N ASP A 40 0.03 -10.65 -40.72
CA ASP A 40 0.13 -10.05 -39.39
C ASP A 40 1.58 -9.68 -39.03
N PRO A 41 1.84 -8.45 -38.55
CA PRO A 41 3.21 -7.97 -38.34
C PRO A 41 3.92 -8.61 -37.12
N ILE A 42 3.20 -9.30 -36.22
CA ILE A 42 3.79 -9.92 -35.02
C ILE A 42 4.43 -11.27 -35.35
N ASP A 43 3.83 -12.06 -36.24
CA ASP A 43 4.36 -13.36 -36.67
C ASP A 43 5.07 -13.29 -38.03
N ASN A 44 6.40 -13.23 -37.99
CA ASN A 44 7.26 -13.12 -39.18
C ASN A 44 7.79 -14.49 -39.69
N THR A 45 7.29 -15.61 -39.16
CA THR A 45 7.72 -16.96 -39.57
C THR A 45 7.06 -17.39 -40.88
N SER A 46 7.60 -18.37 -41.62
CA SER A 46 6.95 -18.87 -42.86
C SER A 46 5.63 -19.60 -42.56
N LEU A 47 4.77 -19.83 -43.57
CA LEU A 47 3.49 -20.52 -43.37
C LEU A 47 3.68 -21.92 -42.75
N GLY A 48 4.67 -22.68 -43.23
CA GLY A 48 4.95 -24.02 -42.73
C GLY A 48 3.76 -24.97 -42.93
N ASN A 49 3.44 -25.77 -41.91
CA ASN A 49 2.30 -26.69 -41.92
C ASN A 49 0.98 -26.04 -41.47
N ARG A 50 0.96 -24.72 -41.25
CA ARG A 50 -0.19 -24.00 -40.72
C ARG A 50 -1.18 -23.62 -41.82
N THR A 51 -2.43 -23.49 -41.45
CA THR A 51 -3.51 -23.04 -42.33
C THR A 51 -3.56 -21.52 -42.33
N PRO A 52 -3.64 -20.83 -43.47
CA PRO A 52 -3.86 -19.38 -43.48
C PRO A 52 -5.22 -19.04 -42.86
N LEU A 53 -5.25 -18.03 -41.99
CA LEU A 53 -6.45 -17.48 -41.36
C LEU A 53 -6.56 -16.00 -41.73
N ILE A 54 -7.55 -15.65 -42.56
CA ILE A 54 -7.73 -14.30 -43.09
C ILE A 54 -8.81 -13.57 -42.28
N LEU A 55 -8.41 -12.53 -41.57
CA LEU A 55 -9.27 -11.59 -40.86
C LEU A 55 -9.77 -10.52 -41.83
N ILE A 56 -11.08 -10.24 -41.87
CA ILE A 56 -11.66 -9.31 -42.85
C ILE A 56 -12.48 -8.22 -42.16
N HIS A 57 -12.08 -6.95 -42.34
CA HIS A 57 -12.82 -5.81 -41.79
C HIS A 57 -12.70 -4.53 -42.65
N GLY A 58 -13.74 -3.70 -42.65
CA GLY A 58 -13.76 -2.39 -43.32
C GLY A 58 -13.26 -1.24 -42.42
N TYR A 59 -12.88 -0.11 -43.00
CA TYR A 59 -12.56 1.11 -42.24
C TYR A 59 -13.19 2.35 -42.86
N ARG A 60 -13.39 3.41 -42.06
CA ARG A 60 -14.02 4.68 -42.45
C ARG A 60 -12.98 5.76 -42.83
N GLY A 61 -13.20 6.46 -43.94
CA GLY A 61 -12.55 7.72 -44.33
C GLY A 61 -11.43 7.62 -45.39
N ASN A 62 -10.92 8.79 -45.83
CA ASN A 62 -9.77 8.99 -46.74
C ASN A 62 -8.40 8.51 -46.16
N GLY A 63 -8.42 7.55 -45.23
CA GLY A 63 -7.26 7.01 -44.54
C GLY A 63 -6.26 6.38 -45.52
N ASN A 64 -4.98 6.62 -45.26
CA ASN A 64 -3.90 6.01 -46.04
C ASN A 64 -3.86 4.51 -45.69
N ILE A 65 -4.35 3.64 -46.58
CA ILE A 65 -4.43 2.17 -46.41
C ILE A 65 -3.05 1.48 -46.23
N THR A 66 -1.98 2.26 -46.00
CA THR A 66 -0.61 1.85 -45.75
C THR A 66 -0.27 1.73 -44.26
N ASP A 67 -1.14 2.17 -43.35
CA ASP A 67 -0.90 2.09 -41.90
C ASP A 67 -1.35 0.73 -41.34
N ILE A 68 -0.38 -0.13 -40.99
CA ILE A 68 -0.58 -1.50 -40.52
C ILE A 68 -1.00 -1.59 -39.04
N ASN A 69 -0.99 -0.45 -38.32
CA ASN A 69 -1.19 -0.36 -36.87
C ASN A 69 -2.59 0.13 -36.46
N TRP A 70 -3.59 -0.05 -37.31
CA TRP A 70 -4.95 0.36 -36.99
C TRP A 70 -5.63 -0.57 -35.95
N PRO A 71 -6.47 -0.02 -35.05
CA PRO A 71 -6.92 -0.71 -33.82
C PRO A 71 -7.89 -1.89 -34.02
N TYR A 72 -8.41 -2.09 -35.22
CA TYR A 72 -9.34 -3.17 -35.52
C TYR A 72 -8.67 -4.56 -35.39
N TRP A 73 -9.36 -5.54 -34.82
CA TRP A 73 -8.86 -6.88 -34.46
C TRP A 73 -7.82 -6.94 -33.32
N GLU A 74 -7.49 -5.82 -32.65
CA GLU A 74 -6.47 -5.81 -31.58
C GLU A 74 -6.81 -6.81 -30.45
N THR A 75 -8.08 -6.90 -30.04
CA THR A 75 -8.52 -7.87 -29.03
C THR A 75 -8.35 -9.32 -29.50
N PHE A 76 -8.74 -9.65 -30.73
CA PHE A 76 -8.57 -11.00 -31.29
C PHE A 76 -7.08 -11.36 -31.44
N ARG A 77 -6.25 -10.40 -31.86
CA ARG A 77 -4.79 -10.58 -31.95
C ARG A 77 -4.18 -10.80 -30.57
N ASN A 78 -4.62 -10.06 -29.55
CA ASN A 78 -4.17 -10.24 -28.17
C ASN A 78 -4.57 -11.62 -27.62
N PHE A 79 -5.81 -12.05 -27.88
CA PHE A 79 -6.25 -13.41 -27.59
C PHE A 79 -5.36 -14.46 -28.28
N TYR A 80 -5.15 -14.33 -29.59
CA TYR A 80 -4.33 -15.24 -30.40
C TYR A 80 -2.86 -15.33 -29.96
N TYR A 81 -2.24 -14.23 -29.51
CA TYR A 81 -0.81 -14.20 -29.16
C TYR A 81 -0.49 -14.39 -27.68
N PHE A 82 -1.34 -13.90 -26.78
CA PHE A 82 -1.03 -13.81 -25.35
C PHE A 82 -1.92 -14.71 -24.47
N TRP A 83 -3.10 -15.12 -24.95
CA TRP A 83 -4.09 -15.87 -24.17
C TRP A 83 -4.60 -17.15 -24.85
N ASP A 84 -3.94 -17.61 -25.92
CA ASP A 84 -4.32 -18.79 -26.69
C ASP A 84 -4.12 -20.08 -25.87
N THR A 85 -5.12 -20.43 -25.06
CA THR A 85 -5.14 -21.68 -24.28
C THR A 85 -5.41 -22.93 -25.12
N PHE A 86 -5.64 -22.79 -26.43
CA PHE A 86 -6.10 -23.87 -27.32
C PHE A 86 -5.15 -24.17 -28.49
N GLY A 87 -4.04 -23.44 -28.62
CA GLY A 87 -2.98 -23.71 -29.60
C GLY A 87 -3.32 -23.30 -31.04
N LEU A 88 -4.17 -22.29 -31.23
CA LEU A 88 -4.46 -21.71 -32.54
C LEU A 88 -3.20 -21.20 -33.25
N LYS A 89 -2.22 -20.64 -32.53
CA LYS A 89 -0.97 -20.12 -33.12
C LYS A 89 -0.11 -21.19 -33.79
N GLU A 90 -0.17 -22.42 -33.29
CA GLU A 90 0.54 -23.57 -33.86
C GLU A 90 -0.15 -24.13 -35.12
N LYS A 91 -1.44 -23.80 -35.32
CA LYS A 91 -2.29 -24.35 -36.37
C LYS A 91 -2.60 -23.36 -37.49
N TYR A 92 -2.69 -22.07 -37.15
CA TYR A 92 -3.06 -21.00 -38.07
C TYR A 92 -1.94 -19.99 -38.25
N LYS A 93 -2.00 -19.24 -39.35
CA LYS A 93 -1.18 -18.06 -39.56
C LYS A 93 -2.06 -16.90 -39.99
N LEU A 94 -1.92 -15.76 -39.32
CA LEU A 94 -2.81 -14.61 -39.48
C LEU A 94 -2.47 -13.75 -40.69
N TYR A 95 -3.51 -13.39 -41.43
CA TYR A 95 -3.52 -12.37 -42.47
C TYR A 95 -4.71 -11.45 -42.23
N SER A 96 -4.63 -10.19 -42.64
CA SER A 96 -5.71 -9.22 -42.49
C SER A 96 -6.01 -8.53 -43.81
N PHE A 97 -7.25 -8.62 -44.27
CA PHE A 97 -7.79 -7.91 -45.42
C PHE A 97 -8.59 -6.69 -44.97
N TRP A 98 -8.23 -5.54 -45.55
CA TRP A 98 -8.79 -4.24 -45.27
C TRP A 98 -9.38 -3.63 -46.53
N TYR A 99 -10.49 -2.93 -46.38
CA TYR A 99 -11.12 -2.16 -47.45
C TYR A 99 -11.76 -0.88 -46.92
N GLU A 100 -11.85 0.14 -47.76
CA GLU A 100 -12.55 1.40 -47.44
C GLU A 100 -14.06 1.18 -47.56
N SER A 101 -14.81 1.39 -46.48
CA SER A 101 -16.23 1.02 -46.40
C SER A 101 -17.20 2.14 -46.80
N ASP A 102 -16.75 3.39 -46.90
CA ASP A 102 -17.57 4.59 -47.15
C ASP A 102 -17.36 5.22 -48.53
N ARG A 103 -16.92 4.41 -49.53
CA ARG A 103 -16.69 4.89 -50.90
C ARG A 103 -17.95 4.85 -51.78
N PRO A 104 -18.27 5.95 -52.50
CA PRO A 104 -19.41 6.00 -53.42
C PRO A 104 -19.31 5.07 -54.65
N ASP A 105 -18.11 4.59 -54.99
CA ASP A 105 -17.82 3.79 -56.18
C ASP A 105 -17.37 2.33 -55.88
N GLY A 106 -17.34 1.93 -54.60
CA GLY A 106 -16.83 0.64 -54.15
C GLY A 106 -17.94 -0.33 -53.75
N SER A 107 -18.58 -1.02 -54.72
CA SER A 107 -19.56 -2.07 -54.40
C SER A 107 -18.92 -3.29 -53.73
N ILE A 108 -19.71 -4.09 -52.99
CA ILE A 108 -19.28 -5.42 -52.45
C ILE A 108 -18.68 -6.30 -53.55
N ASP A 109 -19.22 -6.23 -54.77
CA ASP A 109 -18.71 -6.95 -55.93
C ASP A 109 -17.27 -6.54 -56.29
N GLU A 110 -16.99 -5.23 -56.24
CA GLU A 110 -15.66 -4.67 -56.50
C GLU A 110 -14.69 -4.92 -55.33
N ILE A 111 -15.13 -4.79 -54.09
CA ILE A 111 -14.29 -5.09 -52.91
C ILE A 111 -13.90 -6.59 -52.91
N SER A 112 -14.85 -7.48 -53.22
CA SER A 112 -14.58 -8.93 -53.32
C SER A 112 -13.71 -9.30 -54.54
N LYS A 113 -13.79 -8.55 -55.65
CA LYS A 113 -12.80 -8.64 -56.75
C LYS A 113 -11.41 -8.24 -56.26
N GLY A 114 -11.30 -7.20 -55.43
CA GLY A 114 -10.05 -6.81 -54.78
C GLY A 114 -9.48 -7.90 -53.88
N LEU A 115 -10.30 -8.52 -53.04
CA LEU A 115 -9.92 -9.67 -52.21
C LEU A 115 -9.40 -10.84 -53.08
N ARG A 116 -10.13 -11.19 -54.15
CA ARG A 116 -9.68 -12.19 -55.12
C ARG A 116 -8.32 -11.83 -55.71
N ASP A 117 -8.14 -10.60 -56.20
CA ASP A 117 -6.88 -10.18 -56.82
C ASP A 117 -5.71 -10.21 -55.85
N TRP A 118 -5.93 -9.85 -54.59
CA TRP A 118 -4.91 -9.95 -53.55
C TRP A 118 -4.55 -11.41 -53.26
N ILE A 119 -5.54 -12.31 -53.15
CA ILE A 119 -5.31 -13.74 -52.96
C ILE A 119 -4.56 -14.35 -54.16
N ASP A 120 -4.98 -14.06 -55.39
CA ASP A 120 -4.33 -14.52 -56.62
C ASP A 120 -2.89 -14.00 -56.69
N GLU A 121 -2.65 -12.72 -56.37
CA GLU A 121 -1.31 -12.14 -56.36
C GLU A 121 -0.41 -12.78 -55.30
N ARG A 122 -0.88 -12.90 -54.06
CA ARG A 122 -0.09 -13.50 -52.96
C ARG A 122 0.16 -14.99 -53.18
N THR A 123 -0.71 -15.68 -53.92
CA THR A 123 -0.50 -17.06 -54.39
C THR A 123 0.61 -17.16 -55.44
N ASN A 124 0.77 -16.12 -56.28
CA ASN A 124 1.76 -16.08 -57.37
C ASN A 124 3.15 -15.51 -56.96
N GLN A 125 3.32 -15.09 -55.71
CA GLN A 125 4.58 -14.48 -55.23
C GLN A 125 5.69 -15.52 -54.98
N SER A 126 6.95 -15.11 -55.13
CA SER A 126 8.13 -15.97 -54.92
C SER A 126 8.20 -16.51 -53.48
N PRO A 127 8.70 -17.74 -53.23
CA PRO A 127 8.84 -18.31 -51.87
C PRO A 127 9.66 -17.46 -50.89
N SER A 128 10.48 -16.52 -51.38
CA SER A 128 11.39 -15.70 -50.59
C SER A 128 10.86 -14.30 -50.22
N THR A 129 9.68 -13.91 -50.68
CA THR A 129 9.07 -12.61 -50.32
C THR A 129 8.27 -12.75 -49.03
N ALA A 130 8.51 -11.85 -48.07
CA ALA A 130 7.60 -11.67 -46.94
C ALA A 130 6.17 -11.50 -47.48
N HIS A 131 5.20 -12.11 -46.82
CA HIS A 131 3.77 -12.02 -47.13
C HIS A 131 3.15 -12.92 -48.22
N LYS A 132 3.83 -13.98 -48.66
CA LYS A 132 3.25 -15.01 -49.56
C LYS A 132 2.09 -15.76 -48.91
N LEU A 133 1.04 -16.05 -49.69
CA LEU A 133 -0.04 -16.97 -49.35
C LEU A 133 0.20 -18.25 -50.16
N ASP A 134 0.54 -19.38 -49.56
CA ASP A 134 0.77 -20.61 -50.34
C ASP A 134 -0.52 -21.07 -51.03
N ASP A 135 -0.37 -21.90 -52.08
CA ASP A 135 -1.47 -22.44 -52.89
C ASP A 135 -2.24 -23.56 -52.16
N VAL A 136 -2.72 -23.23 -50.95
CA VAL A 136 -3.42 -24.12 -50.02
C VAL A 136 -4.80 -23.54 -49.67
N PRO A 137 -5.74 -24.38 -49.19
CA PRO A 137 -6.99 -23.90 -48.59
C PRO A 137 -6.75 -22.99 -47.38
N PHE A 138 -7.72 -22.12 -47.07
CA PHE A 138 -7.63 -21.18 -45.94
C PHE A 138 -8.98 -20.98 -45.23
N VAL A 139 -8.92 -20.42 -44.02
CA VAL A 139 -10.09 -20.07 -43.21
C VAL A 139 -10.27 -18.55 -43.22
N ILE A 140 -11.51 -18.08 -43.23
CA ILE A 140 -11.85 -16.66 -43.14
C ILE A 140 -12.57 -16.40 -41.82
N VAL A 141 -12.17 -15.36 -41.10
CA VAL A 141 -12.94 -14.77 -39.99
C VAL A 141 -13.26 -13.34 -40.40
N ALA A 142 -14.55 -13.03 -40.57
CA ALA A 142 -14.99 -11.76 -41.09
C ALA A 142 -15.87 -11.03 -40.08
N HIS A 143 -15.73 -9.71 -39.99
CA HIS A 143 -16.51 -8.87 -39.08
C HIS A 143 -17.29 -7.82 -39.88
N SER A 144 -18.52 -7.52 -39.45
CA SER A 144 -19.42 -6.56 -40.10
C SER A 144 -19.59 -6.84 -41.62
N MET A 145 -19.42 -5.83 -42.48
CA MET A 145 -19.56 -5.94 -43.95
C MET A 145 -18.57 -6.95 -44.57
N GLY A 146 -17.53 -7.35 -43.83
CA GLY A 146 -16.56 -8.35 -44.25
C GLY A 146 -17.20 -9.70 -44.56
N GLY A 147 -18.29 -10.07 -43.88
CA GLY A 147 -19.01 -11.33 -44.13
C GLY A 147 -19.60 -11.38 -45.55
N LEU A 148 -20.20 -10.27 -46.02
CA LEU A 148 -20.73 -10.15 -47.37
C LEU A 148 -19.62 -10.15 -48.43
N VAL A 149 -18.53 -9.42 -48.17
CA VAL A 149 -17.35 -9.41 -49.03
C VAL A 149 -16.78 -10.83 -49.19
N SER A 150 -16.74 -11.59 -48.09
CA SER A 150 -16.25 -12.97 -48.08
C SER A 150 -17.13 -13.92 -48.90
N ARG A 151 -18.46 -13.85 -48.75
CA ARG A 151 -19.40 -14.66 -49.54
C ARG A 151 -19.35 -14.30 -51.02
N ALA A 152 -19.30 -13.00 -51.34
CA ALA A 152 -19.15 -12.54 -52.71
C ALA A 152 -17.84 -13.04 -53.32
N PHE A 153 -16.75 -13.05 -52.55
CA PHE A 153 -15.47 -13.64 -52.94
C PHE A 153 -15.59 -15.16 -53.18
N MET A 154 -16.31 -15.88 -52.32
CA MET A 154 -16.51 -17.33 -52.48
C MET A 154 -17.18 -17.69 -53.82
N GLU A 155 -17.96 -16.78 -54.40
CA GLU A 155 -18.57 -16.95 -55.72
C GLU A 155 -17.72 -16.42 -56.89
N LYS A 156 -16.56 -15.82 -56.63
CA LYS A 156 -15.61 -15.39 -57.67
C LYS A 156 -14.81 -16.57 -58.20
N THR A 157 -14.54 -16.55 -59.50
CA THR A 157 -13.60 -17.50 -60.11
C THR A 157 -12.16 -17.09 -59.77
N LEU A 158 -11.37 -18.04 -59.27
CA LEU A 158 -9.94 -17.85 -59.00
C LEU A 158 -9.13 -17.96 -60.29
N ASN A 159 -8.08 -17.14 -60.43
CA ASN A 159 -7.32 -17.07 -61.68
C ASN A 159 -5.96 -17.76 -61.60
N ILE A 160 -5.42 -18.01 -60.41
CA ILE A 160 -4.07 -18.52 -60.20
C ILE A 160 -4.09 -19.81 -59.35
N GLY A 161 -3.09 -20.68 -59.58
CA GLY A 161 -2.81 -21.85 -58.75
C GLY A 161 -3.59 -23.10 -59.17
N SER A 162 -3.60 -24.10 -58.28
CA SER A 162 -4.33 -25.36 -58.44
C SER A 162 -5.85 -25.20 -58.46
N TRP A 163 -6.35 -24.01 -58.09
CA TRP A 163 -7.77 -23.65 -58.03
C TRP A 163 -8.22 -22.79 -59.22
N THR A 164 -7.37 -22.58 -60.23
CA THR A 164 -7.74 -21.78 -61.41
C THR A 164 -9.02 -22.33 -62.07
N GLY A 165 -10.01 -21.46 -62.26
CA GLY A 165 -11.31 -21.82 -62.86
C GLY A 165 -12.37 -22.29 -61.87
N SER A 166 -11.98 -22.65 -60.64
CA SER A 166 -12.89 -22.95 -59.52
C SER A 166 -13.46 -21.69 -58.89
N LYS A 167 -14.56 -21.85 -58.15
CA LYS A 167 -15.11 -20.79 -57.30
C LYS A 167 -14.25 -20.61 -56.04
N GLY A 168 -14.09 -19.39 -55.55
CA GLY A 168 -13.29 -19.07 -54.36
C GLY A 168 -13.70 -19.86 -53.13
N GLY A 169 -14.99 -20.18 -53.00
CA GLY A 169 -15.56 -21.00 -51.93
C GLY A 169 -15.10 -22.45 -51.93
N GLU A 170 -14.55 -22.95 -53.04
CA GLU A 170 -13.90 -24.26 -53.09
C GLU A 170 -12.59 -24.25 -52.31
N ARG A 171 -11.85 -23.13 -52.33
CA ARG A 171 -10.58 -22.93 -51.60
C ARG A 171 -10.78 -22.50 -50.14
N VAL A 172 -11.95 -21.97 -49.78
CA VAL A 172 -12.30 -21.65 -48.39
C VAL A 172 -12.68 -22.93 -47.64
N MET A 173 -12.03 -23.18 -46.50
CA MET A 173 -12.34 -24.31 -45.62
C MET A 173 -13.60 -24.04 -44.80
N LYS A 174 -13.63 -22.89 -44.12
CA LYS A 174 -14.77 -22.33 -43.39
C LYS A 174 -14.72 -20.80 -43.43
N LEU A 175 -15.90 -20.18 -43.41
CA LEU A 175 -16.11 -18.76 -43.18
C LEU A 175 -16.79 -18.60 -41.83
N VAL A 176 -16.13 -17.96 -40.87
CA VAL A 176 -16.73 -17.53 -39.61
C VAL A 176 -17.11 -16.06 -39.76
N THR A 177 -18.39 -15.73 -39.60
CA THR A 177 -18.88 -14.36 -39.68
C THR A 177 -19.32 -13.87 -38.31
N LEU A 178 -18.74 -12.74 -37.88
CA LEU A 178 -18.94 -12.09 -36.60
C LEU A 178 -19.80 -10.84 -36.86
N ALA A 179 -21.12 -10.97 -36.62
CA ALA A 179 -22.12 -9.93 -36.84
C ALA A 179 -22.25 -9.36 -38.27
N THR A 180 -23.25 -8.50 -38.48
CA THR A 180 -23.72 -8.07 -39.81
C THR A 180 -23.24 -6.70 -40.27
N PRO A 181 -23.33 -6.40 -41.59
CA PRO A 181 -22.90 -5.13 -42.16
C PRO A 181 -23.67 -3.97 -41.55
N HIS A 182 -22.94 -2.98 -41.03
CA HIS A 182 -23.53 -1.71 -40.62
C HIS A 182 -22.80 -0.50 -41.22
N HIS A 183 -21.50 -0.59 -41.56
CA HIS A 183 -20.81 0.46 -42.30
C HIS A 183 -20.91 0.26 -43.81
N GLY A 184 -21.36 1.30 -44.54
CA GLY A 184 -21.52 1.30 -46.01
C GLY A 184 -22.93 1.58 -46.54
N THR A 185 -23.86 2.07 -45.69
CA THR A 185 -25.14 2.65 -46.15
C THR A 185 -25.26 4.08 -45.61
N ASN A 186 -25.93 4.98 -46.33
CA ASN A 186 -26.14 6.37 -45.88
C ASN A 186 -26.79 6.52 -44.50
N GLY A 187 -27.47 5.48 -43.99
CA GLY A 187 -28.08 5.49 -42.65
C GLY A 187 -27.09 5.26 -41.49
N ALA A 188 -25.87 4.81 -41.76
CA ALA A 188 -24.86 4.55 -40.73
C ALA A 188 -23.62 5.45 -40.87
N ASN A 189 -23.54 6.25 -41.93
CA ASN A 189 -22.51 7.25 -42.14
C ASN A 189 -22.99 8.60 -41.60
N ASP A 190 -22.42 9.00 -40.47
CA ASP A 190 -22.76 10.23 -39.71
C ASP A 190 -22.85 11.54 -40.53
N SER A 191 -22.20 11.59 -41.69
CA SER A 191 -22.14 12.78 -42.56
C SER A 191 -23.26 12.87 -43.59
N ASP A 192 -23.91 11.77 -43.99
CA ASP A 192 -24.96 11.76 -45.02
C ASP A 192 -26.39 11.75 -44.44
N LEU A 193 -26.53 11.44 -43.14
CA LEU A 193 -27.77 11.65 -42.36
C LEU A 193 -28.19 13.13 -42.36
N GLY A 194 -27.21 14.04 -42.31
CA GLY A 194 -27.45 15.49 -42.40
C GLY A 194 -28.02 15.95 -43.76
N GLY A 195 -27.79 15.19 -44.83
CA GLY A 195 -28.24 15.53 -46.19
C GLY A 195 -29.57 14.91 -46.58
N CYS A 196 -29.80 13.62 -46.29
CA CYS A 196 -31.03 12.91 -46.68
C CYS A 196 -32.24 13.27 -45.76
N LEU A 197 -32.04 13.75 -44.52
CA LEU A 197 -33.14 14.16 -43.61
C LEU A 197 -33.47 15.67 -43.64
N TRP A 198 -32.58 16.52 -44.16
CA TRP A 198 -32.69 17.99 -44.04
C TRP A 198 -32.77 18.73 -45.39
N GLY A 199 -33.09 18.02 -46.47
CA GLY A 199 -33.34 18.62 -47.79
C GLY A 199 -34.60 19.48 -47.84
N GLU A 200 -34.42 20.79 -47.64
CA GLU A 200 -35.25 21.93 -48.07
C GLU A 200 -36.80 21.83 -47.97
N THR A 201 -37.31 22.46 -46.90
CA THR A 201 -38.58 23.20 -46.84
C THR A 201 -39.90 22.46 -47.16
N ASP A 202 -40.48 21.74 -46.18
CA ASP A 202 -41.94 21.76 -46.04
C ASP A 202 -42.42 21.45 -44.59
N PRO A 203 -43.01 22.42 -43.86
CA PRO A 203 -43.38 22.26 -42.44
C PRO A 203 -44.67 21.44 -42.20
N ILE A 204 -45.19 20.71 -43.20
CA ILE A 204 -46.44 19.95 -43.09
C ILE A 204 -46.25 18.53 -42.53
N TRP A 205 -45.02 17.98 -42.50
CA TRP A 205 -44.78 16.61 -42.04
C TRP A 205 -44.54 16.47 -40.53
N TRP A 206 -44.26 17.55 -39.80
CA TRP A 206 -44.03 17.49 -38.35
C TRP A 206 -45.29 17.22 -37.51
N SER A 207 -46.48 17.43 -38.07
CA SER A 207 -47.75 17.30 -37.35
C SER A 207 -48.54 16.02 -37.64
N THR A 208 -48.15 15.23 -38.65
CA THR A 208 -48.77 13.93 -38.95
C THR A 208 -48.04 12.74 -38.33
N ALA A 209 -46.84 12.93 -37.78
CA ALA A 209 -46.10 11.89 -37.06
C ALA A 209 -46.50 11.75 -35.57
N GLN A 210 -47.29 12.68 -35.03
CA GLN A 210 -47.88 12.57 -33.69
C GLN A 210 -49.34 12.13 -33.81
N PHE A 211 -49.61 10.90 -33.37
CA PHE A 211 -50.94 10.28 -33.21
C PHE A 211 -51.69 9.92 -34.50
N GLY A 212 -51.33 8.78 -35.11
CA GLY A 212 -52.21 8.12 -36.07
C GLY A 212 -51.57 6.90 -36.73
N ASP A 213 -51.99 5.72 -36.29
CA ASP A 213 -51.85 4.42 -36.97
C ASP A 213 -50.46 3.77 -37.05
N PHE A 214 -50.15 2.99 -36.00
CA PHE A 214 -49.71 1.60 -36.19
C PHE A 214 -50.41 0.99 -37.43
N PHE A 215 -49.66 0.29 -38.30
CA PHE A 215 -50.07 -0.37 -39.57
C PHE A 215 -49.68 0.33 -40.88
N VAL A 216 -48.39 0.33 -41.23
CA VAL A 216 -47.97 0.01 -42.62
C VAL A 216 -46.72 -0.89 -42.62
N TRP A 217 -46.73 -1.95 -41.82
CA TRP A 217 -46.10 -3.20 -42.24
C TRP A 217 -47.25 -4.11 -42.62
N ARG A 218 -47.59 -4.18 -43.91
CA ARG A 218 -48.47 -5.26 -44.37
C ARG A 218 -47.76 -6.56 -44.02
N THR A 219 -48.44 -7.45 -43.29
CA THR A 219 -48.14 -8.89 -43.31
C THR A 219 -48.07 -9.32 -44.76
N ILE A 220 -46.85 -9.60 -45.24
CA ILE A 220 -46.63 -10.19 -46.56
C ILE A 220 -46.85 -11.69 -46.36
N GLU A 221 -47.95 -12.20 -46.89
CA GLU A 221 -48.22 -13.63 -46.92
C GLU A 221 -47.16 -14.34 -47.78
N THR A 222 -46.65 -15.46 -47.27
CA THR A 222 -45.49 -16.24 -47.73
C THR A 222 -45.64 -16.93 -49.10
N ASN A 223 -46.59 -16.49 -49.94
CA ASN A 223 -47.03 -17.24 -51.13
C ASN A 223 -46.86 -16.51 -52.46
N GLU A 224 -46.12 -15.40 -52.54
CA GLU A 224 -45.72 -14.80 -53.83
C GLU A 224 -44.32 -15.28 -54.27
N PRO A 225 -44.17 -16.02 -55.38
CA PRO A 225 -42.88 -16.62 -55.78
C PRO A 225 -41.83 -15.65 -56.33
N ASN A 226 -41.95 -14.33 -56.16
CA ASN A 226 -41.14 -13.36 -56.92
C ASN A 226 -40.73 -12.08 -56.15
N ARG A 227 -40.34 -12.20 -54.88
CA ARG A 227 -39.35 -11.29 -54.29
C ARG A 227 -38.44 -12.02 -53.29
N ASN A 228 -37.39 -12.65 -53.81
CA ASN A 228 -36.31 -13.28 -53.03
C ASN A 228 -35.18 -12.28 -52.74
N ASP A 229 -35.57 -11.09 -52.27
CA ASP A 229 -34.67 -9.93 -52.16
C ASP A 229 -35.00 -9.21 -50.86
N VAL A 230 -34.66 -9.83 -49.72
CA VAL A 230 -34.78 -9.22 -48.39
C VAL A 230 -33.70 -8.14 -48.22
N LEU A 231 -34.06 -6.97 -48.74
CA LEU A 231 -33.83 -5.60 -48.27
C LEU A 231 -33.00 -5.42 -46.98
N TRP A 232 -31.67 -5.42 -47.10
CA TRP A 232 -30.78 -4.53 -46.32
C TRP A 232 -29.83 -3.74 -47.24
N ASP A 233 -30.25 -3.52 -48.48
CA ASP A 233 -29.48 -2.76 -49.48
C ASP A 233 -30.40 -2.06 -50.51
N ASN A 234 -31.56 -1.58 -50.07
CA ASN A 234 -32.39 -0.71 -50.92
C ASN A 234 -33.12 0.37 -50.13
N TYR A 235 -32.37 1.21 -49.44
CA TYR A 235 -32.85 2.54 -49.01
C TYR A 235 -33.17 3.47 -50.21
N ASN A 236 -33.04 2.98 -51.45
CA ASN A 236 -33.01 3.76 -52.67
C ASN A 236 -34.24 3.59 -53.57
N ASN A 237 -35.47 3.81 -53.06
CA ASN A 237 -36.58 4.16 -53.97
C ASN A 237 -37.74 4.96 -53.36
N SER A 238 -37.73 5.25 -52.06
CA SER A 238 -38.75 6.10 -51.42
C SER A 238 -38.25 7.48 -51.00
N MET A 239 -36.94 7.69 -50.85
CA MET A 239 -36.32 8.98 -50.56
C MET A 239 -35.58 9.47 -51.80
N GLY A 240 -36.26 10.28 -52.63
CA GLY A 240 -35.90 10.58 -54.03
C GLY A 240 -34.59 11.32 -54.32
N ASN A 241 -33.57 11.29 -53.46
CA ASN A 241 -32.30 12.01 -53.66
C ASN A 241 -31.01 11.23 -53.29
N CYS A 242 -31.08 9.97 -52.84
CA CYS A 242 -29.90 9.25 -52.34
C CYS A 242 -29.58 8.05 -53.27
N ASN A 243 -28.76 8.26 -54.31
CA ASN A 243 -28.40 7.25 -55.30
C ASN A 243 -27.15 6.43 -54.87
N GLU A 244 -27.34 5.27 -54.27
CA GLU A 244 -26.30 4.23 -54.19
C GLU A 244 -26.53 3.16 -55.27
N VAL A 245 -25.43 2.69 -55.88
CA VAL A 245 -25.43 1.62 -56.88
C VAL A 245 -24.81 0.36 -56.26
N ASN A 246 -25.42 -0.16 -55.21
CA ASN A 246 -25.12 -1.53 -54.77
C ASN A 246 -25.93 -2.49 -55.66
N GLY A 247 -25.25 -3.13 -56.60
CA GLY A 247 -25.88 -4.13 -57.45
C GLY A 247 -26.35 -5.32 -56.62
N LEU A 248 -27.58 -5.78 -56.87
CA LEU A 248 -28.12 -7.03 -56.32
C LEU A 248 -27.10 -8.17 -56.47
N LEU A 249 -26.62 -8.73 -55.36
CA LEU A 249 -25.77 -9.91 -55.35
C LEU A 249 -26.63 -11.17 -55.17
N PRO A 250 -26.83 -11.98 -56.22
CA PRO A 250 -27.52 -13.26 -56.07
C PRO A 250 -26.58 -14.26 -55.37
N PHE A 251 -26.87 -14.58 -54.10
CA PHE A 251 -26.21 -15.68 -53.41
C PHE A 251 -27.01 -16.96 -53.68
N ASN A 252 -26.39 -17.95 -54.33
CA ASN A 252 -27.04 -19.23 -54.67
C ASN A 252 -26.94 -20.30 -53.57
N GLY A 253 -26.45 -19.93 -52.38
CA GLY A 253 -26.32 -20.82 -51.21
C GLY A 253 -25.32 -21.98 -51.36
N THR A 254 -24.54 -22.01 -52.44
CA THR A 254 -23.64 -23.12 -52.82
C THR A 254 -22.66 -23.55 -51.71
N PHE A 255 -22.24 -22.59 -50.87
CA PHE A 255 -21.23 -22.79 -49.83
C PHE A 255 -21.74 -22.53 -48.42
N ASP A 256 -23.06 -22.50 -48.20
CA ASP A 256 -23.63 -22.16 -46.90
C ASP A 256 -23.27 -23.18 -45.81
N ASN A 257 -23.05 -24.44 -46.18
CA ASN A 257 -22.51 -25.48 -45.30
C ASN A 257 -21.07 -25.20 -44.80
N LYS A 258 -20.37 -24.22 -45.40
CA LYS A 258 -19.05 -23.76 -44.96
C LYS A 258 -19.12 -22.52 -44.09
N ILE A 259 -20.29 -22.03 -43.73
CA ILE A 259 -20.47 -20.82 -42.94
C ILE A 259 -20.72 -21.20 -41.48
N ILE A 260 -20.14 -20.40 -40.57
CA ILE A 260 -20.45 -20.37 -39.15
C ILE A 260 -20.83 -18.93 -38.82
N ALA A 261 -22.03 -18.71 -38.28
CA ALA A 261 -22.54 -17.36 -38.00
C ALA A 261 -22.59 -17.08 -36.49
N TYR A 262 -22.05 -15.94 -36.06
CA TYR A 262 -22.14 -15.45 -34.68
C TYR A 262 -23.07 -14.22 -34.64
N GLY A 263 -24.06 -14.26 -33.74
CA GLY A 263 -25.04 -13.20 -33.50
C GLY A 263 -25.19 -12.84 -32.01
N GLY A 264 -25.73 -11.65 -31.73
CA GLY A 264 -25.90 -11.09 -30.38
C GLY A 264 -27.36 -10.87 -29.97
N ILE A 265 -27.62 -10.90 -28.66
CA ILE A 265 -28.91 -10.55 -28.02
C ILE A 265 -28.66 -9.47 -26.97
N LEU A 266 -29.43 -8.36 -27.01
CA LEU A 266 -29.40 -7.35 -25.95
C LEU A 266 -30.55 -7.58 -24.95
N PRO A 267 -30.28 -7.79 -23.65
CA PRO A 267 -31.30 -7.86 -22.63
C PRO A 267 -31.95 -6.48 -22.42
N ALA A 268 -33.23 -6.48 -22.02
CA ALA A 268 -34.01 -5.27 -21.81
C ALA A 268 -33.61 -4.48 -20.53
N ASP A 269 -32.66 -5.01 -19.76
CA ASP A 269 -32.38 -4.67 -18.37
C ASP A 269 -30.88 -4.66 -18.03
N ASP A 270 -30.02 -4.31 -18.99
CA ASP A 270 -28.57 -4.13 -18.76
C ASP A 270 -28.29 -2.93 -17.81
N PRO A 271 -27.78 -3.17 -16.59
CA PRO A 271 -27.50 -2.13 -15.60
C PRO A 271 -26.28 -1.24 -15.93
N ASP A 272 -25.43 -1.66 -16.87
CA ASP A 272 -24.23 -0.91 -17.27
C ASP A 272 -24.52 0.15 -18.36
N ARG A 273 -25.75 0.20 -18.89
CA ARG A 273 -26.25 1.25 -19.81
C ARG A 273 -27.54 1.92 -19.31
N PRO A 274 -27.50 2.68 -18.20
CA PRO A 274 -28.67 3.31 -17.58
C PRO A 274 -29.34 4.40 -18.45
N ASP A 275 -28.68 4.82 -19.53
CA ASP A 275 -29.09 5.79 -20.53
C ASP A 275 -30.09 5.23 -21.56
N LEU A 276 -30.22 3.91 -21.71
CA LEU A 276 -31.33 3.31 -22.47
C LEU A 276 -32.69 3.40 -21.74
N PHE A 277 -32.70 3.76 -20.45
CA PHE A 277 -33.91 3.87 -19.63
C PHE A 277 -34.59 5.26 -19.69
N THR A 278 -33.96 6.27 -20.28
CA THR A 278 -34.55 7.62 -20.38
C THR A 278 -35.61 7.74 -21.47
N PHE A 279 -35.62 6.82 -22.44
CA PHE A 279 -36.73 6.66 -23.39
C PHE A 279 -37.70 5.60 -22.87
N ASN A 280 -38.93 6.03 -22.57
CA ASN A 280 -40.00 5.20 -22.02
C ASN A 280 -40.61 4.26 -23.09
N ILE A 281 -39.78 3.63 -23.92
CA ILE A 281 -40.19 2.63 -24.90
C ILE A 281 -40.31 1.30 -24.17
N LYS A 282 -41.44 1.14 -23.48
CA LYS A 282 -41.88 -0.19 -23.08
C LYS A 282 -42.27 -0.94 -24.34
N CYS A 283 -41.42 -1.83 -24.83
CA CYS A 283 -41.93 -2.97 -25.58
C CYS A 283 -42.92 -3.70 -24.67
N PRO A 284 -44.23 -3.68 -24.96
CA PRO A 284 -45.19 -4.25 -24.05
C PRO A 284 -44.96 -5.76 -24.05
N LEU A 285 -44.53 -6.31 -22.92
CA LEU A 285 -44.39 -7.75 -22.68
C LEU A 285 -45.66 -8.55 -23.07
N SER A 286 -46.82 -7.88 -23.18
CA SER A 286 -48.09 -8.43 -23.63
C SER A 286 -48.22 -8.68 -25.14
N LEU A 287 -47.27 -8.24 -25.96
CA LEU A 287 -47.26 -8.44 -27.42
C LEU A 287 -46.24 -9.49 -27.88
N ILE A 288 -45.45 -10.06 -26.98
CA ILE A 288 -44.43 -11.07 -27.31
C ILE A 288 -45.03 -12.46 -27.13
N ASN A 289 -45.58 -13.05 -28.18
CA ASN A 289 -46.16 -14.40 -28.15
C ASN A 289 -45.39 -15.42 -29.03
N GLY A 290 -44.24 -15.03 -29.59
CA GLY A 290 -43.35 -15.90 -30.36
C GLY A 290 -42.12 -15.14 -30.90
N GLU A 291 -41.19 -15.86 -31.52
CA GLU A 291 -39.95 -15.33 -32.09
C GLU A 291 -40.18 -14.10 -32.99
N HIS A 292 -41.29 -14.10 -33.75
CA HIS A 292 -41.65 -13.04 -34.70
C HIS A 292 -41.88 -11.64 -34.07
N ASP A 293 -42.40 -11.59 -32.84
CA ASP A 293 -42.75 -10.33 -32.15
C ASP A 293 -41.54 -9.72 -31.40
N PHE A 294 -40.56 -10.55 -31.06
CA PHE A 294 -39.29 -10.13 -30.46
C PHE A 294 -38.44 -9.34 -31.48
N TYR A 295 -38.47 -9.77 -32.75
CA TYR A 295 -37.74 -9.12 -33.84
C TYR A 295 -38.15 -7.67 -34.08
N LEU A 296 -39.44 -7.34 -33.92
CA LEU A 296 -39.99 -5.99 -34.14
C LEU A 296 -39.48 -4.99 -33.08
N CYS A 297 -39.22 -5.45 -31.87
CA CYS A 297 -38.75 -4.63 -30.75
C CYS A 297 -37.31 -4.16 -30.94
N THR A 298 -36.41 -5.08 -31.34
CA THR A 298 -35.00 -4.79 -31.68
C THR A 298 -34.84 -3.78 -32.81
N SER A 299 -35.70 -3.81 -33.82
CA SER A 299 -35.66 -2.85 -34.93
C SER A 299 -36.04 -1.41 -34.54
N VAL A 300 -36.85 -1.23 -33.49
CA VAL A 300 -37.23 0.11 -32.98
C VAL A 300 -36.09 0.74 -32.19
N LEU A 301 -35.36 -0.04 -31.40
CA LEU A 301 -34.19 0.42 -30.65
C LEU A 301 -33.04 0.84 -31.58
N LEU A 302 -32.83 0.14 -32.70
CA LEU A 302 -31.87 0.53 -33.73
C LEU A 302 -32.21 1.91 -34.34
N TYR A 303 -33.49 2.16 -34.63
CA TYR A 303 -33.94 3.40 -35.27
C TYR A 303 -33.71 4.64 -34.40
N GLU A 304 -33.90 4.55 -33.08
CA GLU A 304 -33.66 5.69 -32.17
C GLU A 304 -32.17 5.94 -31.92
N ALA A 305 -31.36 4.88 -31.80
CA ALA A 305 -29.90 4.99 -31.72
C ALA A 305 -29.27 5.62 -32.98
N MET A 306 -29.98 5.59 -34.12
CA MET A 306 -29.58 6.24 -35.37
C MET A 306 -29.98 7.73 -35.46
N GLN A 307 -30.84 8.25 -34.57
CA GLN A 307 -31.30 9.65 -34.61
C GLN A 307 -30.49 10.62 -33.74
N GLU A 308 -29.76 10.12 -32.72
CA GLU A 308 -28.95 10.95 -31.81
C GLU A 308 -27.45 10.54 -31.78
N PRO A 309 -26.72 10.67 -32.91
CA PRO A 309 -25.37 10.12 -33.06
C PRO A 309 -24.31 10.70 -32.11
N TRP A 310 -24.56 11.86 -31.49
CA TRP A 310 -23.60 12.56 -30.64
C TRP A 310 -23.58 12.07 -29.19
N GLU A 311 -24.63 11.37 -28.72
CA GLU A 311 -24.72 10.83 -27.35
C GLU A 311 -24.22 9.39 -27.24
N TYR A 312 -24.27 8.59 -28.32
CA TYR A 312 -24.04 7.13 -28.26
C TYR A 312 -22.68 6.64 -28.82
N GLY A 313 -21.83 7.54 -29.33
CA GLY A 313 -20.57 7.17 -29.99
C GLY A 313 -20.81 6.41 -31.32
N GLU A 314 -19.74 6.07 -32.05
CA GLU A 314 -19.84 5.29 -33.30
C GLU A 314 -20.69 4.03 -33.05
N ASN A 315 -21.87 3.96 -33.68
CA ASN A 315 -22.92 2.97 -33.40
C ASN A 315 -22.55 1.58 -33.96
N ASP A 316 -21.47 1.01 -33.45
CA ASP A 316 -20.99 -0.31 -33.81
C ASP A 316 -21.72 -1.43 -33.06
N GLY A 317 -22.47 -1.12 -31.99
CA GLY A 317 -22.87 -2.08 -30.94
C GLY A 317 -24.28 -2.68 -31.01
N LEU A 318 -25.07 -2.47 -32.07
CA LEU A 318 -26.47 -2.92 -32.14
C LEU A 318 -26.69 -3.88 -33.33
N VAL A 319 -26.70 -5.20 -33.07
CA VAL A 319 -26.90 -6.25 -34.09
C VAL A 319 -28.28 -6.91 -33.92
N PRO A 320 -29.21 -6.83 -34.89
CA PRO A 320 -30.47 -7.57 -34.82
C PRO A 320 -30.24 -9.08 -35.01
N ILE A 321 -30.89 -9.96 -34.23
CA ILE A 321 -30.81 -11.43 -34.39
C ILE A 321 -31.09 -11.89 -35.84
N LEU A 322 -32.07 -11.27 -36.51
CA LEU A 322 -32.44 -11.60 -37.91
C LEU A 322 -31.32 -11.37 -38.92
N SER A 323 -30.36 -10.51 -38.62
CA SER A 323 -29.28 -10.20 -39.55
C SER A 323 -28.29 -11.40 -39.65
N SER A 324 -28.17 -12.20 -38.60
CA SER A 324 -27.42 -13.47 -38.61
C SER A 324 -28.12 -14.63 -39.33
N LEU A 325 -29.43 -14.48 -39.64
CA LEU A 325 -30.30 -15.51 -40.23
C LEU A 325 -30.50 -15.37 -41.76
N TYR A 326 -29.61 -14.61 -42.41
CA TYR A 326 -29.45 -14.44 -43.86
C TYR A 326 -30.55 -15.07 -44.76
N ASP A 327 -31.55 -14.27 -45.12
CA ASP A 327 -32.64 -14.60 -46.07
C ASP A 327 -33.62 -15.70 -45.59
N GLY A 328 -33.74 -15.89 -44.27
CA GLY A 328 -34.62 -16.89 -43.69
C GLY A 328 -34.16 -18.34 -43.95
N GLN A 329 -32.96 -18.53 -44.49
CA GLN A 329 -32.30 -19.82 -44.58
C GLN A 329 -31.47 -20.05 -43.33
N LEU A 330 -31.79 -21.11 -42.60
CA LEU A 330 -30.99 -21.56 -41.47
C LEU A 330 -29.61 -21.98 -41.96
N ILE A 331 -28.59 -21.22 -41.57
CA ILE A 331 -27.20 -21.71 -41.60
C ILE A 331 -27.12 -22.82 -40.54
N ASP A 332 -26.65 -23.99 -40.94
CA ASP A 332 -26.62 -25.20 -40.10
C ASP A 332 -25.81 -25.02 -38.80
N HIS A 333 -24.86 -24.08 -38.75
CA HIS A 333 -24.00 -23.81 -37.60
C HIS A 333 -24.01 -22.33 -37.23
N HIS A 334 -24.60 -21.98 -36.08
CA HIS A 334 -24.66 -20.62 -35.57
C HIS A 334 -24.51 -20.56 -34.04
N HIS A 335 -23.96 -19.45 -33.55
CA HIS A 335 -23.83 -19.12 -32.13
C HIS A 335 -24.59 -17.83 -31.83
N LEU A 336 -25.46 -17.87 -30.82
CA LEU A 336 -26.16 -16.69 -30.29
C LEU A 336 -25.60 -16.38 -28.90
N LEU A 337 -25.10 -15.16 -28.72
CA LEU A 337 -24.45 -14.70 -27.49
C LEU A 337 -25.29 -13.60 -26.84
N GLU A 338 -25.57 -13.70 -25.54
CA GLU A 338 -26.20 -12.63 -24.76
C GLU A 338 -25.20 -11.50 -24.52
N ASP A 339 -25.67 -10.25 -24.46
CA ASP A 339 -24.84 -9.05 -24.20
C ASP A 339 -23.62 -8.87 -25.13
N PHE A 340 -23.70 -9.43 -26.34
CA PHE A 340 -22.65 -9.36 -27.34
C PHE A 340 -22.48 -7.93 -27.86
N ASP A 341 -21.39 -7.29 -27.42
CA ASP A 341 -21.01 -5.96 -27.87
C ASP A 341 -19.94 -6.07 -28.97
N HIS A 342 -20.26 -5.56 -30.15
CA HIS A 342 -19.38 -5.55 -31.32
C HIS A 342 -18.07 -4.79 -31.08
N THR A 343 -18.02 -3.87 -30.11
CA THR A 343 -16.78 -3.15 -29.73
C THR A 343 -15.74 -4.06 -29.07
N GLN A 344 -16.13 -5.25 -28.60
CA GLN A 344 -15.20 -6.25 -28.05
C GLN A 344 -14.12 -6.66 -29.08
N MET A 345 -14.38 -6.55 -30.38
CA MET A 345 -13.41 -6.84 -31.46
C MET A 345 -12.58 -5.61 -31.91
N LYS A 346 -13.00 -4.38 -31.58
CA LYS A 346 -12.48 -3.11 -32.17
C LYS A 346 -11.39 -2.38 -31.36
N GLY A 347 -11.40 -2.41 -30.02
CA GLY A 347 -10.27 -1.92 -29.24
C GLY A 347 -10.58 -1.22 -27.90
N GLY A 348 -9.73 -1.52 -26.91
CA GLY A 348 -9.61 -0.89 -25.61
C GLY A 348 -8.49 -1.62 -24.84
N ASN A 349 -7.56 -0.88 -24.21
CA ASN A 349 -6.44 -1.45 -23.44
C ASN A 349 -6.92 -2.55 -22.48
N LEU A 350 -6.74 -3.83 -22.85
CA LEU A 350 -6.89 -4.93 -21.93
C LEU A 350 -5.60 -5.06 -21.12
N TYR A 351 -5.42 -4.10 -20.22
CA TYR A 351 -4.59 -4.27 -19.03
C TYR A 351 -5.32 -3.64 -17.83
N PRO A 352 -5.74 -4.43 -16.82
CA PRO A 352 -5.56 -5.88 -16.64
C PRO A 352 -6.82 -6.73 -16.95
N ALA A 353 -6.56 -8.01 -17.24
CA ALA A 353 -7.44 -9.19 -17.40
C ALA A 353 -8.87 -9.02 -17.98
N PRO A 354 -9.27 -9.82 -19.00
CA PRO A 354 -10.65 -9.84 -19.47
C PRO A 354 -11.60 -10.19 -18.31
N SER A 355 -12.65 -9.39 -18.13
CA SER A 355 -13.80 -9.77 -17.31
C SER A 355 -14.45 -11.05 -17.88
N SER A 356 -15.33 -11.70 -17.11
CA SER A 356 -16.08 -12.90 -17.55
C SER A 356 -16.80 -12.73 -18.90
N LYS A 357 -17.11 -11.49 -19.28
CA LYS A 357 -17.85 -11.11 -20.50
C LYS A 357 -17.08 -11.36 -21.81
N TYR A 358 -15.74 -11.37 -21.82
CA TYR A 358 -14.97 -11.65 -23.05
C TYR A 358 -14.83 -13.14 -23.37
N TYR A 359 -15.02 -14.02 -22.38
CA TYR A 359 -14.91 -15.47 -22.58
C TYR A 359 -16.07 -16.05 -23.39
N GLU A 360 -17.19 -15.34 -23.47
CA GLU A 360 -18.41 -15.80 -24.17
C GLU A 360 -18.22 -15.88 -25.69
N LEU A 361 -17.35 -15.06 -26.28
CA LEU A 361 -17.06 -15.06 -27.72
C LEU A 361 -15.85 -15.93 -28.09
N PHE A 362 -14.72 -15.76 -27.39
CA PHE A 362 -13.45 -16.34 -27.84
C PHE A 362 -13.32 -17.85 -27.58
N ASN A 363 -14.00 -18.39 -26.56
CA ASN A 363 -14.02 -19.83 -26.31
C ASN A 363 -14.73 -20.62 -27.42
N PRO A 364 -16.02 -20.35 -27.76
CA PRO A 364 -16.68 -21.06 -28.84
C PRO A 364 -16.00 -20.82 -30.20
N LEU A 365 -15.51 -19.59 -30.45
CA LEU A 365 -14.75 -19.28 -31.67
C LEU A 365 -13.48 -20.11 -31.79
N SER A 366 -12.76 -20.30 -30.68
CA SER A 366 -11.57 -21.15 -30.64
C SER A 366 -11.89 -22.62 -30.90
N ASP A 367 -12.96 -23.14 -30.30
CA ASP A 367 -13.38 -24.53 -30.51
C ASP A 367 -13.75 -24.80 -31.97
N ASP A 368 -14.52 -23.90 -32.59
CA ASP A 368 -14.86 -23.97 -34.01
C ASP A 368 -13.60 -23.95 -34.89
N LEU A 369 -12.69 -23.01 -34.65
CA LEU A 369 -11.42 -22.92 -35.39
C LEU A 369 -10.58 -24.18 -35.23
N ASN A 370 -10.56 -24.80 -34.06
CA ASN A 370 -9.80 -26.03 -33.83
C ASN A 370 -10.40 -27.25 -34.54
N SER A 371 -11.72 -27.28 -34.74
CA SER A 371 -12.42 -28.39 -35.42
C SER A 371 -12.14 -28.49 -36.93
N ILE A 372 -11.62 -27.42 -37.54
CA ILE A 372 -11.48 -27.27 -38.99
C ILE A 372 -10.14 -27.82 -39.53
N VAL A 373 -9.11 -27.93 -38.70
CA VAL A 373 -7.72 -28.18 -39.14
C VAL A 373 -7.45 -29.66 -39.43
N PHE A 374 -6.85 -29.96 -40.59
CA PHE A 374 -6.43 -31.33 -40.95
C PHE A 374 -5.13 -31.75 -40.26
N GLY A 375 -5.16 -32.86 -39.52
CA GLY A 375 -4.01 -33.32 -38.74
C GLY A 375 -4.04 -34.80 -38.36
N ILE A 376 -3.13 -35.15 -37.46
CA ILE A 376 -3.00 -36.47 -36.85
C ILE A 376 -3.28 -36.27 -35.37
N ASP A 377 -4.19 -37.02 -34.79
CA ASP A 377 -4.39 -37.22 -33.36
C ASP A 377 -3.82 -38.57 -32.93
N ILE A 378 -3.46 -38.67 -31.65
CA ILE A 378 -2.95 -39.90 -31.05
C ILE A 378 -3.71 -40.22 -29.76
N THR A 379 -3.87 -41.51 -29.48
CA THR A 379 -4.44 -42.02 -28.23
C THR A 379 -3.53 -43.12 -27.68
N PRO A 380 -2.98 -42.96 -26.46
CA PRO A 380 -3.13 -41.81 -25.57
C PRO A 380 -2.44 -40.54 -26.08
N SER A 381 -2.95 -39.37 -25.70
CA SER A 381 -2.40 -38.06 -26.10
C SER A 381 -1.05 -37.74 -25.46
N LYS A 382 -0.71 -38.42 -24.36
CA LYS A 382 0.60 -38.40 -23.68
C LYS A 382 1.13 -39.84 -23.52
N PRO A 383 1.84 -40.38 -24.50
CA PRO A 383 2.29 -41.78 -24.52
C PRO A 383 3.61 -41.99 -23.76
N TYR A 384 3.71 -43.02 -22.91
CA TYR A 384 4.90 -43.37 -22.15
C TYR A 384 5.44 -44.75 -22.55
N ALA A 385 6.67 -44.86 -23.05
CA ALA A 385 7.26 -46.13 -23.48
C ALA A 385 7.40 -47.14 -22.32
N PRO A 386 7.20 -48.45 -22.55
CA PRO A 386 6.65 -49.03 -23.77
C PRO A 386 5.16 -48.70 -23.89
N VAL A 387 4.66 -48.39 -25.09
CA VAL A 387 3.25 -48.05 -25.33
C VAL A 387 2.81 -48.35 -26.75
N GLU A 388 1.58 -48.85 -26.87
CA GLU A 388 0.88 -48.91 -28.15
C GLU A 388 0.04 -47.64 -28.33
N ILE A 389 0.33 -46.88 -29.39
CA ILE A 389 -0.39 -45.64 -29.74
C ILE A 389 -1.35 -45.92 -30.87
N THR A 390 -2.61 -45.51 -30.73
CA THR A 390 -3.59 -45.43 -31.83
C THR A 390 -3.53 -44.07 -32.50
N PHE A 391 -3.44 -44.04 -33.81
CA PHE A 391 -3.41 -42.81 -34.62
C PHE A 391 -4.79 -42.54 -35.22
N SER A 392 -5.24 -41.29 -35.23
CA SER A 392 -6.53 -40.89 -35.81
C SER A 392 -6.36 -39.66 -36.71
N PRO A 393 -6.95 -39.64 -37.91
CA PRO A 393 -6.99 -38.44 -38.74
C PRO A 393 -7.95 -37.41 -38.14
N THR A 394 -7.57 -36.13 -38.14
CA THR A 394 -8.44 -34.99 -37.81
C THR A 394 -8.68 -34.11 -39.02
N GLY A 395 -9.82 -33.41 -39.02
CA GLY A 395 -10.31 -32.62 -40.14
C GLY A 395 -11.34 -33.39 -40.97
N GLY A 396 -12.31 -32.67 -41.54
CA GLY A 396 -13.54 -33.20 -42.15
C GLY A 396 -13.34 -33.94 -43.48
N PHE A 397 -12.51 -34.98 -43.50
CA PHE A 397 -12.33 -35.87 -44.65
C PHE A 397 -13.62 -36.60 -45.00
N SER A 398 -13.80 -36.89 -46.29
CA SER A 398 -14.96 -37.64 -46.79
C SER A 398 -14.93 -39.10 -46.30
N ALA A 399 -16.10 -39.72 -46.23
CA ALA A 399 -16.23 -41.12 -45.82
C ALA A 399 -15.50 -42.11 -46.76
N ALA A 400 -15.19 -41.69 -48.00
CA ALA A 400 -14.51 -42.48 -49.01
C ALA A 400 -12.98 -42.28 -49.07
N ALA A 401 -12.42 -41.47 -48.16
CA ALA A 401 -10.98 -41.23 -48.09
C ALA A 401 -10.19 -42.51 -47.73
N THR A 402 -9.01 -42.68 -48.33
CA THR A 402 -8.07 -43.77 -48.00
C THR A 402 -6.83 -43.21 -47.29
N TYR A 403 -6.20 -44.01 -46.44
CA TYR A 403 -5.14 -43.58 -45.53
C TYR A 403 -3.87 -44.42 -45.73
N ILE A 404 -2.72 -43.76 -45.69
CA ILE A 404 -1.39 -44.37 -45.66
C ILE A 404 -0.64 -43.72 -44.50
N TRP A 405 -0.11 -44.54 -43.61
CA TRP A 405 0.68 -44.10 -42.46
C TRP A 405 2.09 -44.68 -42.58
N GLU A 406 3.10 -43.84 -42.57
CA GLU A 406 4.52 -44.22 -42.56
C GLU A 406 5.13 -43.82 -41.22
N PHE A 407 5.71 -44.80 -40.51
CA PHE A 407 6.33 -44.62 -39.20
C PHE A 407 7.85 -44.50 -39.34
N HIS A 408 8.49 -43.95 -38.30
CA HIS A 408 9.93 -43.68 -38.24
C HIS A 408 10.86 -44.88 -38.52
N ASP A 409 10.37 -46.12 -38.39
CA ASP A 409 11.13 -47.35 -38.66
C ASP A 409 10.96 -47.87 -40.11
N GLY A 410 10.20 -47.15 -40.94
CA GLY A 410 9.84 -47.54 -42.31
C GLY A 410 8.61 -48.46 -42.40
N THR A 411 7.93 -48.75 -41.29
CA THR A 411 6.67 -49.50 -41.29
C THR A 411 5.56 -48.68 -41.94
N ILE A 412 4.75 -49.32 -42.81
CA ILE A 412 3.61 -48.70 -43.48
C ILE A 412 2.30 -49.37 -43.06
N LYS A 413 1.27 -48.59 -42.72
CA LYS A 413 -0.08 -49.06 -42.38
C LYS A 413 -1.16 -48.35 -43.19
N TYR A 414 -2.27 -49.04 -43.46
CA TYR A 414 -3.35 -48.57 -44.35
C TYR A 414 -4.70 -48.37 -43.65
N ASP A 415 -4.79 -48.69 -42.35
CA ASP A 415 -6.03 -48.51 -41.59
C ASP A 415 -6.33 -47.01 -41.41
N LYS A 416 -7.63 -46.68 -41.30
CA LYS A 416 -8.04 -45.31 -40.94
C LYS A 416 -7.49 -44.91 -39.57
N LYS A 417 -7.42 -45.86 -38.63
CA LYS A 417 -6.88 -45.66 -37.29
C LYS A 417 -5.88 -46.76 -36.92
N PRO A 418 -4.65 -46.73 -37.45
CA PRO A 418 -3.67 -47.78 -37.15
C PRO A 418 -3.13 -47.62 -35.73
N THR A 419 -2.57 -48.70 -35.19
CA THR A 419 -1.77 -48.63 -33.96
C THR A 419 -0.27 -48.77 -34.25
N PHE A 420 0.62 -48.32 -33.37
CA PHE A 420 2.06 -48.58 -33.46
C PHE A 420 2.68 -48.67 -32.06
N ILE A 421 3.62 -49.61 -31.87
CA ILE A 421 4.27 -49.85 -30.58
C ILE A 421 5.59 -49.10 -30.52
N TYR A 422 5.70 -48.20 -29.56
CA TYR A 422 6.94 -47.49 -29.25
C TYR A 422 7.58 -48.10 -28.01
N ARG A 423 8.77 -48.68 -28.20
CA ARG A 423 9.52 -49.38 -27.13
C ARG A 423 10.46 -48.45 -26.35
N SER A 424 10.88 -47.32 -26.92
CA SER A 424 11.74 -46.33 -26.26
C SER A 424 11.14 -44.94 -26.28
N ASP A 425 11.53 -44.09 -25.33
CA ASP A 425 11.25 -42.66 -25.39
C ASP A 425 12.00 -41.99 -26.56
N GLY A 426 11.45 -40.90 -27.05
CA GLY A 426 12.01 -40.17 -28.18
C GLY A 426 10.94 -39.48 -29.02
N ASP A 427 11.41 -38.67 -29.95
CA ASP A 427 10.59 -37.99 -30.93
C ASP A 427 10.58 -38.78 -32.24
N TYR A 428 9.40 -39.20 -32.67
CA TYR A 428 9.22 -40.06 -33.83
C TYR A 428 8.35 -39.39 -34.88
N ALA A 429 8.88 -39.20 -36.08
CA ALA A 429 8.08 -38.72 -37.20
C ALA A 429 7.07 -39.79 -37.63
N VAL A 430 5.82 -39.36 -37.81
CA VAL A 430 4.74 -40.15 -38.41
C VAL A 430 4.13 -39.34 -39.54
N THR A 431 4.12 -39.91 -40.73
CA THR A 431 3.53 -39.29 -41.92
C THR A 431 2.21 -39.95 -42.26
N MET A 432 1.14 -39.17 -42.27
CA MET A 432 -0.16 -39.58 -42.78
C MET A 432 -0.36 -38.98 -44.17
N THR A 433 -0.64 -39.83 -45.15
CA THR A 433 -1.13 -39.43 -46.47
C THR A 433 -2.57 -39.89 -46.61
N VAL A 434 -3.48 -38.94 -46.82
CA VAL A 434 -4.90 -39.16 -47.06
C VAL A 434 -5.18 -38.90 -48.54
N ASN A 435 -5.72 -39.89 -49.26
CA ASN A 435 -6.26 -39.67 -50.60
C ASN A 435 -7.77 -39.49 -50.47
N ASP A 436 -8.24 -38.24 -50.51
CA ASP A 436 -9.65 -37.89 -50.44
C ASP A 436 -10.19 -37.59 -51.85
N PRO A 437 -11.30 -38.23 -52.29
CA PRO A 437 -11.92 -37.95 -53.58
C PRO A 437 -12.34 -36.48 -53.79
N THR A 438 -12.62 -35.73 -52.72
CA THR A 438 -13.06 -34.33 -52.81
C THR A 438 -11.94 -33.33 -52.56
N LEU A 439 -10.97 -33.67 -51.71
CA LEU A 439 -9.90 -32.77 -51.29
C LEU A 439 -8.53 -33.07 -51.93
N GLY A 440 -8.43 -34.16 -52.69
CA GLY A 440 -7.17 -34.61 -53.29
C GLY A 440 -6.25 -35.33 -52.29
N VAL A 441 -4.95 -35.35 -52.59
CA VAL A 441 -3.94 -36.00 -51.76
C VAL A 441 -3.43 -35.01 -50.71
N ILE A 442 -3.69 -35.29 -49.44
CA ILE A 442 -3.25 -34.49 -48.30
C ILE A 442 -2.19 -35.27 -47.54
N THR A 443 -1.00 -34.71 -47.39
CA THR A 443 0.06 -35.29 -46.55
C THR A 443 0.28 -34.43 -45.31
N ARG A 444 0.37 -35.08 -44.16
CA ARG A 444 0.61 -34.47 -42.86
C ARG A 444 1.67 -35.27 -42.13
N GLU A 445 2.73 -34.59 -41.72
CA GLU A 445 3.73 -35.15 -40.83
C GLU A 445 3.47 -34.64 -39.41
N ARG A 446 3.53 -35.54 -38.43
CA ARG A 446 3.48 -35.21 -37.01
C ARG A 446 4.65 -35.88 -36.32
N THR A 447 5.43 -35.09 -35.58
CA THR A 447 6.39 -35.64 -34.61
C THR A 447 5.63 -36.09 -33.37
N ILE A 448 5.80 -37.36 -33.00
CA ILE A 448 5.21 -38.00 -31.84
C ILE A 448 6.27 -38.10 -30.76
N SER A 449 6.13 -37.30 -29.71
CA SER A 449 6.97 -37.41 -28.52
C SER A 449 6.45 -38.53 -27.64
N VAL A 450 7.22 -39.62 -27.53
CA VAL A 450 6.99 -40.69 -26.57
C VAL A 450 7.92 -40.46 -25.38
N TYR A 451 7.34 -40.48 -24.20
CA TYR A 451 8.06 -40.14 -22.97
C TYR A 451 8.57 -41.40 -22.27
N LYS A 452 9.56 -41.25 -21.40
CA LYS A 452 10.07 -42.34 -20.54
C LYS A 452 8.97 -42.93 -19.66
N PRO A 453 9.03 -44.20 -19.25
CA PRO A 453 8.04 -44.79 -18.35
C PRO A 453 7.71 -43.87 -17.17
N LYS A 454 6.42 -43.73 -16.86
CA LYS A 454 5.97 -42.84 -15.78
C LYS A 454 6.15 -43.54 -14.44
N ILE A 455 6.84 -42.90 -13.51
CA ILE A 455 6.86 -43.31 -12.10
C ILE A 455 5.85 -42.42 -11.37
N ASP A 456 4.75 -43.00 -10.94
CA ASP A 456 3.75 -42.39 -10.08
C ASP A 456 4.01 -42.74 -8.63
N ILE A 457 3.62 -41.82 -7.75
CA ILE A 457 3.91 -41.92 -6.31
C ILE A 457 2.65 -41.51 -5.58
N SER A 458 2.20 -42.35 -4.66
CA SER A 458 1.07 -42.08 -3.80
C SER A 458 1.42 -42.32 -2.33
N TYR A 459 0.61 -41.73 -1.46
CA TYR A 459 0.83 -41.66 -0.03
C TYR A 459 -0.34 -42.36 0.64
N PRO A 460 -0.14 -43.45 1.40
CA PRO A 460 -1.26 -44.10 2.05
C PRO A 460 -1.90 -43.25 3.16
N ASN A 461 -1.17 -42.30 3.75
CA ASN A 461 -1.57 -41.57 4.96
C ASN A 461 -1.12 -40.08 5.02
N GLY A 462 -1.13 -39.36 3.90
CA GLY A 462 -0.65 -37.96 3.85
C GLY A 462 0.87 -37.84 3.61
N PHE A 463 1.33 -36.63 3.34
CA PHE A 463 2.67 -36.34 2.78
C PHE A 463 3.83 -36.43 3.80
N GLU A 464 3.54 -36.70 5.07
CA GLU A 464 4.51 -36.65 6.19
C GLU A 464 5.25 -37.96 6.47
N ASP A 465 4.72 -39.11 6.03
CA ASP A 465 5.38 -40.39 6.29
C ASP A 465 6.69 -40.49 5.51
N LEU A 466 7.68 -41.24 6.00
CA LEU A 466 8.81 -41.64 5.17
C LEU A 466 8.44 -42.78 4.20
N TYR A 467 7.19 -43.25 4.24
CA TYR A 467 6.63 -44.28 3.38
C TYR A 467 6.12 -43.71 2.06
N ARG A 468 6.46 -44.37 0.95
CA ARG A 468 6.00 -44.02 -0.40
C ARG A 468 5.46 -45.28 -1.06
N HIS A 469 4.30 -45.17 -1.69
CA HIS A 469 3.84 -46.15 -2.67
C HIS A 469 4.28 -45.66 -4.05
N PHE A 470 4.88 -46.53 -4.83
CA PHE A 470 5.30 -46.27 -6.19
C PHE A 470 4.48 -47.13 -7.11
N GLU A 471 4.05 -46.55 -8.23
CA GLU A 471 3.41 -47.28 -9.29
C GLU A 471 3.96 -46.83 -10.64
N THR A 472 3.81 -47.67 -11.65
CA THR A 472 4.09 -47.32 -13.03
C THR A 472 3.02 -47.88 -13.94
N GLN A 473 3.10 -47.60 -15.24
CA GLN A 473 2.17 -48.17 -16.20
C GLN A 473 2.18 -49.71 -16.12
N ASN A 474 0.99 -50.28 -16.04
CA ASN A 474 0.82 -51.70 -16.31
C ASN A 474 0.73 -51.88 -17.82
N ASN A 475 1.71 -52.55 -18.41
CA ASN A 475 1.76 -52.79 -19.84
C ASN A 475 2.13 -54.26 -20.10
N PRO A 476 1.35 -55.00 -20.92
CA PRO A 476 1.64 -56.39 -21.25
C PRO A 476 2.98 -56.65 -21.96
N LEU A 477 3.66 -55.60 -22.43
CA LEU A 477 5.01 -55.66 -23.02
C LEU A 477 6.13 -55.72 -21.96
N ILE A 478 5.82 -55.52 -20.67
CA ILE A 478 6.79 -55.52 -19.57
C ILE A 478 6.79 -56.90 -18.89
N GLU A 479 7.96 -57.51 -18.74
CA GLU A 479 8.16 -58.79 -18.06
C GLU A 479 8.54 -58.66 -16.58
N SER A 480 9.34 -57.67 -16.19
CA SER A 480 9.75 -57.47 -14.79
C SER A 480 10.06 -56.01 -14.44
N TYR A 481 9.96 -55.70 -13.13
CA TYR A 481 10.16 -54.38 -12.55
C TYR A 481 11.30 -54.41 -11.50
N VAL A 482 12.29 -53.54 -11.65
CA VAL A 482 13.36 -53.35 -10.65
C VAL A 482 13.36 -51.91 -10.16
N TRP A 483 13.14 -51.73 -8.87
CA TRP A 483 13.08 -50.43 -8.19
C TRP A 483 14.33 -50.21 -7.33
N ASP A 484 15.14 -49.21 -7.68
CA ASP A 484 16.20 -48.67 -6.82
C ASP A 484 15.67 -47.38 -6.18
N PHE A 485 15.58 -47.32 -4.86
CA PHE A 485 14.97 -46.20 -4.16
C PHE A 485 15.93 -45.02 -3.95
N GLY A 486 17.20 -45.15 -4.32
CA GLY A 486 18.21 -44.08 -4.23
C GLY A 486 18.82 -43.90 -2.83
N ASP A 487 18.45 -44.73 -1.86
CA ASP A 487 19.00 -44.78 -0.50
C ASP A 487 19.87 -46.03 -0.24
N GLY A 488 20.20 -46.77 -1.32
CA GLY A 488 20.95 -48.02 -1.29
C GLY A 488 20.08 -49.28 -1.20
N VAL A 489 18.74 -49.14 -1.12
CA VAL A 489 17.81 -50.27 -1.19
C VAL A 489 17.32 -50.48 -2.62
N VAL A 490 17.45 -51.72 -3.11
CA VAL A 490 16.97 -52.16 -4.43
C VAL A 490 16.01 -53.34 -4.26
N ARG A 491 14.92 -53.33 -5.02
CA ARG A 491 13.86 -54.34 -4.99
C ARG A 491 13.55 -54.85 -6.38
N ASN A 492 13.51 -56.17 -6.52
CA ASN A 492 13.03 -56.84 -7.71
C ASN A 492 11.59 -57.30 -7.41
N ASP A 493 10.61 -56.68 -8.04
CA ASP A 493 9.19 -57.02 -7.90
C ASP A 493 8.64 -57.51 -9.25
N ASP A 494 7.68 -58.42 -9.22
CA ASP A 494 6.91 -58.85 -10.41
C ASP A 494 5.69 -57.93 -10.65
N ASP A 495 5.57 -56.83 -9.91
CA ASP A 495 4.41 -55.95 -9.85
C ASP A 495 4.77 -54.52 -10.31
N ASN A 496 3.84 -53.87 -11.01
CA ASN A 496 3.97 -52.48 -11.43
C ASN A 496 3.78 -51.49 -10.26
N THR A 497 3.46 -52.00 -9.07
CA THR A 497 3.33 -51.25 -7.82
C THR A 497 4.27 -51.78 -6.75
N THR A 498 4.84 -50.89 -5.93
CA THR A 498 5.69 -51.26 -4.80
C THR A 498 5.61 -50.21 -3.69
N SER A 499 6.21 -50.47 -2.53
CA SER A 499 6.35 -49.46 -1.50
C SER A 499 7.68 -49.50 -0.78
N HIS A 500 8.10 -48.34 -0.27
CA HIS A 500 9.38 -48.17 0.43
C HIS A 500 9.26 -47.14 1.55
N THR A 501 10.02 -47.35 2.63
CA THR A 501 10.12 -46.41 3.75
C THR A 501 11.55 -45.91 3.86
N TYR A 502 11.75 -44.61 3.65
CA TYR A 502 13.04 -43.96 3.82
C TYR A 502 13.36 -43.80 5.30
N LEU A 503 14.64 -43.85 5.68
CA LEU A 503 15.03 -43.70 7.09
C LEU A 503 15.38 -42.26 7.49
N THR A 504 15.65 -41.41 6.49
CA THR A 504 16.03 -40.01 6.68
C THR A 504 15.30 -39.12 5.68
N SER A 505 14.99 -37.89 6.06
CA SER A 505 14.51 -36.90 5.09
C SER A 505 15.65 -36.55 4.12
N GLY A 506 15.29 -36.26 2.87
CA GLY A 506 16.28 -35.99 1.84
C GLY A 506 15.77 -36.16 0.43
N TYR A 507 16.61 -35.78 -0.52
CA TYR A 507 16.37 -36.02 -1.94
C TYR A 507 16.92 -37.39 -2.33
N TYR A 508 16.07 -38.20 -2.94
CA TYR A 508 16.40 -39.52 -3.46
C TYR A 508 16.06 -39.57 -4.94
N THR A 509 16.87 -40.29 -5.71
CA THR A 509 16.56 -40.56 -7.13
C THR A 509 16.09 -41.99 -7.23
N VAL A 510 14.78 -42.17 -7.41
CA VAL A 510 14.19 -43.49 -7.62
C VAL A 510 14.41 -43.87 -9.07
N THR A 511 15.07 -45.00 -9.30
CA THR A 511 15.30 -45.57 -10.63
C THR A 511 14.43 -46.80 -10.80
N LEU A 512 13.54 -46.77 -11.78
CA LEU A 512 12.78 -47.92 -12.25
C LEU A 512 13.48 -48.49 -13.47
N THR A 513 13.86 -49.76 -13.43
CA THR A 513 14.30 -50.52 -14.60
C THR A 513 13.21 -51.52 -14.98
N LEU A 514 12.69 -51.39 -16.20
CA LEU A 514 11.73 -52.32 -16.80
C LEU A 514 12.48 -53.27 -17.72
N THR A 515 12.17 -54.56 -17.66
CA THR A 515 12.59 -55.53 -18.68
C THR A 515 11.40 -55.86 -19.56
N LEU A 516 11.55 -55.80 -20.90
CA LEU A 516 10.50 -56.09 -21.86
C LEU A 516 10.52 -57.57 -22.32
N ASP A 517 9.47 -57.95 -23.07
CA ASP A 517 9.28 -59.27 -23.71
C ASP A 517 10.37 -59.73 -24.70
N ASP A 518 11.27 -58.83 -25.06
CA ASP A 518 12.41 -59.05 -25.97
C ASP A 518 13.77 -58.97 -25.24
N ASP A 519 13.76 -59.09 -23.91
CA ASP A 519 14.90 -58.94 -23.01
C ASP A 519 15.53 -57.52 -22.99
N THR A 520 14.95 -56.53 -23.67
CA THR A 520 15.46 -55.15 -23.60
C THR A 520 15.09 -54.47 -22.29
N THR A 521 15.99 -53.64 -21.77
CA THR A 521 15.76 -52.90 -20.53
C THR A 521 15.57 -51.41 -20.78
N ILE A 522 14.54 -50.82 -20.19
CA ILE A 522 14.29 -49.37 -20.20
C ILE A 522 14.43 -48.85 -18.78
N GLN A 523 15.07 -47.69 -18.62
CA GLN A 523 15.17 -47.02 -17.33
C GLN A 523 14.41 -45.71 -17.30
N SER A 524 13.66 -45.52 -16.21
CA SER A 524 13.09 -44.24 -15.83
C SER A 524 13.62 -43.83 -14.46
N GLN A 525 13.79 -42.53 -14.28
CA GLN A 525 14.25 -41.95 -13.04
C GLN A 525 13.31 -40.85 -12.60
N LYS A 526 13.02 -40.81 -11.31
CA LYS A 526 12.26 -39.74 -10.69
C LYS A 526 12.98 -39.29 -9.43
N GLY A 527 13.40 -38.02 -9.44
CA GLY A 527 13.82 -37.35 -8.22
C GLY A 527 12.62 -37.19 -7.31
N ILE A 528 12.75 -37.61 -6.06
CA ILE A 528 11.73 -37.46 -5.04
C ILE A 528 12.36 -36.80 -3.82
N PHE A 529 11.62 -35.87 -3.22
CA PHE A 529 11.92 -35.44 -1.88
C PHE A 529 11.09 -36.27 -0.92
N VAL A 530 11.75 -36.83 0.08
CA VAL A 530 11.07 -37.52 1.17
C VAL A 530 11.20 -36.63 2.37
N GLY A 531 10.10 -35.96 2.68
CA GLY A 531 9.98 -34.79 3.54
C GLY A 531 9.05 -33.74 2.87
N PRO A 532 8.83 -32.58 3.49
CA PRO A 532 7.87 -31.55 3.00
C PRO A 532 8.42 -30.53 1.93
N GLY A 533 7.61 -29.89 1.02
CA GLY A 533 8.08 -29.05 -0.15
C GLY A 533 7.13 -27.95 -0.78
N THR A 534 7.60 -27.14 -1.78
CA THR A 534 7.05 -25.84 -2.33
C THR A 534 5.70 -25.83 -3.11
N ARG A 535 4.80 -24.84 -2.88
CA ARG A 535 3.44 -24.64 -3.45
C ARG A 535 3.23 -23.19 -3.93
N TYR A 536 2.41 -22.94 -4.97
CA TYR A 536 2.10 -21.59 -5.50
C TYR A 536 0.64 -21.20 -5.23
N ILE A 537 0.40 -20.02 -4.66
CA ILE A 537 -0.93 -19.52 -4.27
C ILE A 537 -1.27 -18.25 -5.06
N GLN A 538 -2.36 -18.28 -5.83
CA GLN A 538 -2.94 -17.06 -6.41
C GLN A 538 -3.64 -16.24 -5.32
N GLY A 539 -3.60 -14.91 -5.42
CA GLY A 539 -4.35 -14.06 -4.48
C GLY A 539 -5.84 -14.38 -4.50
N HIS A 540 -6.44 -14.59 -3.33
CA HIS A 540 -7.85 -14.95 -3.19
C HIS A 540 -8.37 -14.64 -1.78
N THR A 541 -9.68 -14.84 -1.61
CA THR A 541 -10.36 -14.70 -0.31
C THR A 541 -10.69 -16.06 0.26
N ILE A 542 -10.27 -16.31 1.50
CA ILE A 542 -10.52 -17.52 2.27
C ILE A 542 -11.79 -17.31 3.09
N TYR A 543 -12.87 -18.02 2.75
CA TYR A 543 -14.17 -17.92 3.43
C TYR A 543 -14.37 -18.96 4.53
N ASP A 544 -13.72 -20.12 4.39
CA ASP A 544 -13.76 -21.25 5.33
C ASP A 544 -12.35 -21.53 5.88
N ASP A 545 -12.05 -22.77 6.28
CA ASP A 545 -10.74 -23.16 6.79
C ASP A 545 -9.77 -23.50 5.64
N GLU A 546 -8.60 -22.86 5.62
CA GLU A 546 -7.48 -23.19 4.73
C GLU A 546 -6.23 -23.50 5.56
N ILE A 547 -5.52 -24.57 5.19
CA ILE A 547 -4.30 -25.02 5.88
C ILE A 547 -3.13 -25.02 4.90
N TRP A 548 -2.07 -24.31 5.26
CA TRP A 548 -0.77 -24.35 4.61
C TRP A 548 0.12 -25.30 5.39
N GLU A 549 0.16 -26.54 4.92
CA GLU A 549 0.80 -27.69 5.56
C GLU A 549 2.33 -27.55 5.69
N SER A 550 2.85 -28.19 6.72
CA SER A 550 4.22 -28.03 7.22
C SER A 550 5.29 -28.34 6.16
N GLY A 551 6.42 -27.63 6.31
CA GLY A 551 7.70 -27.84 5.63
C GLY A 551 7.77 -27.63 4.12
N GLY A 552 6.82 -26.90 3.54
CA GLY A 552 6.88 -26.40 2.17
C GLY A 552 7.17 -24.90 2.06
N THR A 553 7.64 -24.44 0.90
CA THR A 553 7.64 -23.00 0.57
C THR A 553 6.32 -22.62 -0.12
N TYR A 554 5.58 -21.61 0.33
CA TYR A 554 4.35 -21.11 -0.33
C TYR A 554 4.63 -19.80 -1.07
N VAL A 555 4.52 -19.78 -2.39
CA VAL A 555 4.73 -18.59 -3.23
C VAL A 555 3.41 -17.90 -3.51
N VAL A 556 3.14 -16.79 -2.82
CA VAL A 556 1.89 -16.00 -2.88
C VAL A 556 2.01 -14.91 -3.95
N GLN A 557 1.20 -15.01 -5.01
CA GLN A 557 1.28 -14.13 -6.19
C GLN A 557 0.26 -12.97 -6.18
N GLY A 558 -0.59 -12.88 -5.16
CA GLY A 558 -1.56 -11.79 -5.00
C GLY A 558 -2.00 -11.64 -3.54
N ASN A 559 -2.91 -10.70 -3.27
CA ASN A 559 -3.40 -10.48 -1.91
C ASN A 559 -4.19 -11.68 -1.37
N ILE A 560 -3.90 -12.06 -0.14
CA ILE A 560 -4.70 -13.05 0.61
C ILE A 560 -5.62 -12.33 1.56
N THR A 561 -6.91 -12.64 1.51
CA THR A 561 -7.90 -12.10 2.46
C THR A 561 -8.58 -13.22 3.22
N VAL A 562 -8.36 -13.31 4.54
CA VAL A 562 -9.13 -14.22 5.40
C VAL A 562 -10.42 -13.52 5.79
N ALA A 563 -11.56 -13.93 5.22
CA ALA A 563 -12.86 -13.32 5.45
C ALA A 563 -13.37 -13.58 6.88
N ARG A 564 -14.41 -12.84 7.28
CA ARG A 564 -15.07 -13.06 8.58
C ARG A 564 -15.62 -14.49 8.64
N GLY A 565 -15.24 -15.23 9.68
CA GLY A 565 -15.64 -16.64 9.86
C GLY A 565 -14.68 -17.65 9.24
N GLY A 566 -13.84 -17.24 8.27
CA GLY A 566 -12.79 -18.09 7.70
C GLY A 566 -11.56 -18.18 8.59
N SER A 567 -10.72 -19.18 8.34
CA SER A 567 -9.44 -19.36 9.04
C SER A 567 -8.31 -19.73 8.09
N LEU A 568 -7.12 -19.19 8.33
CA LEU A 568 -5.88 -19.60 7.68
C LEU A 568 -4.95 -20.15 8.75
N THR A 569 -4.57 -21.42 8.63
CA THR A 569 -3.54 -22.04 9.45
C THR A 569 -2.29 -22.26 8.62
N ILE A 570 -1.16 -21.69 9.03
CA ILE A 570 0.15 -21.94 8.42
C ILE A 570 0.98 -22.75 9.40
N GLU A 571 1.27 -23.98 9.05
CA GLU A 571 1.94 -24.92 9.94
C GLU A 571 3.45 -24.62 10.09
N SER A 572 4.06 -25.21 11.13
CA SER A 572 5.49 -25.03 11.44
C SER A 572 6.40 -25.31 10.26
N GLY A 573 7.46 -24.50 10.14
CA GLY A 573 8.52 -24.69 9.16
C GLY A 573 8.15 -24.29 7.73
N VAL A 574 6.98 -23.69 7.51
CA VAL A 574 6.59 -23.14 6.21
C VAL A 574 7.38 -21.88 5.89
N ARG A 575 7.84 -21.75 4.64
CA ARG A 575 8.40 -20.50 4.10
C ARG A 575 7.41 -19.84 3.15
N VAL A 576 6.83 -18.70 3.48
CA VAL A 576 5.91 -17.94 2.61
C VAL A 576 6.68 -16.85 1.86
N GLU A 577 6.71 -16.94 0.53
CA GLU A 577 7.32 -15.95 -0.36
C GLU A 577 6.20 -15.13 -1.03
N ILE A 578 6.12 -13.84 -0.75
CA ILE A 578 5.00 -12.96 -1.15
C ILE A 578 5.45 -11.99 -2.24
N ALA A 579 4.68 -11.90 -3.32
CA ALA A 579 4.96 -11.02 -4.44
C ALA A 579 4.92 -9.54 -4.03
N GLY A 580 5.73 -8.71 -4.72
CA GLY A 580 5.84 -7.28 -4.46
C GLY A 580 4.48 -6.58 -4.39
N GLY A 581 4.27 -5.78 -3.34
CA GLY A 581 3.01 -5.07 -3.09
C GLY A 581 1.84 -5.91 -2.58
N SER A 582 1.92 -7.24 -2.63
CA SER A 582 0.86 -8.13 -2.10
C SER A 582 0.96 -8.29 -0.59
N GLY A 583 -0.15 -8.53 0.10
CA GLY A 583 -0.19 -8.72 1.55
C GLY A 583 -1.25 -9.71 2.02
N ILE A 584 -1.27 -9.92 3.33
CA ILE A 584 -2.25 -10.79 3.99
C ILE A 584 -3.16 -9.90 4.84
N THR A 585 -4.46 -9.92 4.56
CA THR A 585 -5.48 -9.20 5.33
C THR A 585 -6.39 -10.19 6.04
N VAL A 586 -6.53 -10.07 7.35
CA VAL A 586 -7.23 -11.03 8.21
C VAL A 586 -8.41 -10.32 8.88
N TYR A 587 -9.62 -10.73 8.53
CA TYR A 587 -10.88 -10.42 9.23
C TYR A 587 -11.39 -11.62 10.06
N GLY A 588 -11.05 -12.84 9.64
CA GLY A 588 -11.27 -14.11 10.35
C GLY A 588 -10.10 -14.45 11.28
N THR A 589 -9.61 -15.69 11.29
CA THR A 589 -8.48 -16.10 12.17
C THR A 589 -7.23 -16.50 11.37
N LEU A 590 -6.04 -16.03 11.77
CA LEU A 590 -4.76 -16.54 11.28
C LEU A 590 -4.02 -17.26 12.41
N THR A 591 -3.62 -18.51 12.19
CA THR A 591 -2.73 -19.24 13.11
C THR A 591 -1.44 -19.60 12.36
N ALA A 592 -0.32 -19.00 12.74
CA ALA A 592 0.98 -19.28 12.14
C ALA A 592 2.04 -19.41 13.23
N SER A 593 2.86 -20.46 13.20
CA SER A 593 3.95 -20.68 14.15
C SER A 593 5.21 -21.16 13.42
N GLU A 594 6.39 -20.66 13.77
CA GLU A 594 7.67 -21.07 13.16
C GLU A 594 7.71 -20.95 11.62
N VAL A 595 7.07 -19.91 11.09
CA VAL A 595 6.97 -19.62 9.65
C VAL A 595 8.01 -18.56 9.24
N THR A 596 8.52 -18.61 8.02
CA THR A 596 9.30 -17.49 7.44
C THR A 596 8.49 -16.78 6.37
N LEU A 597 8.11 -15.52 6.56
CA LEU A 597 7.44 -14.67 5.57
C LEU A 597 8.45 -13.68 4.95
N THR A 598 8.63 -13.75 3.64
CA THR A 598 9.64 -13.01 2.86
C THR A 598 9.11 -12.62 1.48
N TRP A 599 9.84 -11.85 0.70
CA TRP A 599 9.54 -11.58 -0.72
C TRP A 599 9.88 -12.75 -1.66
N VAL A 600 9.25 -12.77 -2.84
CA VAL A 600 9.54 -13.75 -3.92
C VAL A 600 10.83 -13.45 -4.67
N ASP A 601 11.05 -12.18 -5.03
CA ASP A 601 11.98 -11.83 -6.10
C ASP A 601 13.29 -11.19 -5.62
N GLY A 602 13.43 -10.90 -4.33
CA GLY A 602 14.63 -10.23 -3.81
C GLY A 602 14.71 -8.73 -4.14
N LEU A 603 13.70 -8.18 -4.81
CA LEU A 603 13.76 -6.86 -5.44
C LEU A 603 12.63 -5.95 -4.98
N ASN A 604 11.41 -6.49 -4.81
CA ASN A 604 10.22 -5.72 -4.50
C ASN A 604 9.65 -6.12 -3.14
N GLN A 605 9.64 -5.18 -2.19
CA GLN A 605 9.07 -5.40 -0.87
C GLN A 605 7.59 -5.78 -0.97
N TRP A 606 7.21 -6.81 -0.22
CA TRP A 606 5.81 -7.20 -0.11
C TRP A 606 5.07 -6.26 0.84
N GLY A 607 3.74 -6.25 0.73
CA GLY A 607 2.86 -5.24 1.30
C GLY A 607 2.91 -5.16 2.81
N ILE A 608 2.15 -6.04 3.48
CA ILE A 608 1.78 -5.92 4.89
C ILE A 608 1.02 -7.16 5.40
N ILE A 609 1.08 -7.43 6.71
CA ILE A 609 0.12 -8.30 7.42
C ILE A 609 -0.87 -7.40 8.18
N GLN A 610 -2.17 -7.55 7.92
CA GLN A 610 -3.22 -6.74 8.56
C GLN A 610 -4.19 -7.61 9.35
N PHE A 611 -4.39 -7.31 10.63
CA PHE A 611 -5.45 -7.86 11.46
C PHE A 611 -6.54 -6.80 11.64
N ARG A 612 -7.73 -7.06 11.12
CA ARG A 612 -8.83 -6.10 11.10
C ARG A 612 -10.07 -6.66 11.79
N GLU A 613 -10.67 -5.83 12.65
CA GLU A 613 -11.92 -6.10 13.35
C GLU A 613 -11.86 -7.22 14.39
N ALA A 614 -12.94 -7.34 15.17
CA ALA A 614 -12.98 -8.23 16.32
C ALA A 614 -12.72 -9.71 15.96
N GLY A 615 -13.11 -10.14 14.75
CA GLY A 615 -12.90 -11.51 14.26
C GLY A 615 -11.42 -11.93 14.22
N ALA A 616 -10.52 -10.98 13.95
CA ALA A 616 -9.07 -11.21 13.93
C ALA A 616 -8.42 -11.37 15.30
N SER A 617 -9.14 -11.16 16.39
CA SER A 617 -8.57 -11.16 17.74
C SER A 617 -8.11 -12.54 18.22
N ASN A 618 -8.61 -13.63 17.64
CA ASN A 618 -8.17 -14.98 17.99
C ASN A 618 -6.91 -15.42 17.21
N SER A 619 -6.36 -14.55 16.37
CA SER A 619 -5.18 -14.88 15.56
C SER A 619 -3.91 -14.99 16.41
N ARG A 620 -3.02 -15.89 16.01
CA ARG A 620 -1.72 -16.15 16.63
C ARG A 620 -0.65 -16.15 15.54
N LEU A 621 0.34 -15.26 15.65
CA LEU A 621 1.55 -15.27 14.84
C LEU A 621 2.73 -15.47 15.77
N GLU A 622 3.39 -16.63 15.67
CA GLU A 622 4.31 -17.10 16.69
C GLU A 622 5.64 -17.58 16.13
N ASN A 623 6.75 -17.32 16.83
CA ASN A 623 8.09 -17.86 16.53
C ASN A 623 8.52 -17.71 15.06
N SER A 624 7.97 -16.75 14.33
CA SER A 624 8.09 -16.63 12.87
C SER A 624 9.08 -15.53 12.49
N VAL A 625 9.70 -15.63 11.33
CA VAL A 625 10.56 -14.59 10.75
C VAL A 625 9.75 -13.80 9.73
N ILE A 626 9.72 -12.47 9.86
CA ILE A 626 9.06 -11.54 8.94
C ILE A 626 10.12 -10.57 8.42
N GLU A 627 10.49 -10.78 7.16
CA GLU A 627 11.56 -10.05 6.47
C GLU A 627 11.08 -9.44 5.14
N HIS A 628 11.72 -8.34 4.75
CA HIS A 628 11.50 -7.66 3.46
C HIS A 628 10.06 -7.19 3.19
N ALA A 629 9.28 -6.95 4.24
CA ALA A 629 7.93 -6.42 4.21
C ALA A 629 7.91 -4.88 4.25
N GLY A 630 6.72 -4.32 4.03
CA GLY A 630 6.41 -2.89 4.11
C GLY A 630 6.46 -2.23 2.74
N ASN A 631 5.32 -1.70 2.28
CA ASN A 631 5.26 -0.88 1.06
C ASN A 631 5.02 0.62 1.36
N ASN A 632 5.16 1.46 0.32
CA ASN A 632 4.99 2.92 0.41
C ASN A 632 3.57 3.39 0.78
N ILE A 633 2.56 2.52 0.67
CA ILE A 633 1.15 2.85 0.93
C ILE A 633 0.86 2.80 2.44
N TYR A 634 1.36 1.79 3.14
CA TYR A 634 1.01 1.54 4.55
C TYR A 634 2.11 1.90 5.55
N ASN A 635 3.36 2.01 5.10
CA ASN A 635 4.53 2.31 5.95
C ASN A 635 4.61 1.45 7.24
N THR A 636 4.12 0.20 7.19
CA THR A 636 3.98 -0.69 8.35
C THR A 636 4.15 -2.16 7.93
N VAL A 637 4.80 -2.99 8.75
CA VAL A 637 4.94 -4.45 8.53
C VAL A 637 3.73 -5.23 9.05
N ILE A 638 3.35 -5.02 10.32
CA ILE A 638 2.14 -5.61 10.93
C ILE A 638 1.20 -4.48 11.39
N LEU A 639 -0.03 -4.47 10.86
CA LEU A 639 -1.05 -3.50 11.22
C LEU A 639 -2.21 -4.18 11.93
N ILE A 640 -2.55 -3.70 13.13
CA ILE A 640 -3.65 -4.20 13.96
C ILE A 640 -4.68 -3.09 14.11
N VAL A 641 -5.93 -3.33 13.66
CA VAL A 641 -7.02 -2.35 13.67
C VAL A 641 -8.28 -2.98 14.25
N ASN A 642 -8.77 -2.50 15.39
CA ASN A 642 -9.98 -3.04 16.05
C ASN A 642 -9.89 -4.55 16.36
N ALA A 643 -8.68 -5.07 16.60
CA ALA A 643 -8.39 -6.48 16.83
C ALA A 643 -7.39 -6.66 17.96
N SER A 644 -7.31 -7.86 18.55
CA SER A 644 -6.38 -8.17 19.65
C SER A 644 -5.64 -9.51 19.48
N PRO A 645 -4.90 -9.73 18.36
CA PRO A 645 -4.16 -10.97 18.13
C PRO A 645 -2.99 -11.15 19.11
N SER A 646 -2.45 -12.37 19.18
CA SER A 646 -1.18 -12.65 19.86
C SER A 646 -0.04 -12.69 18.84
N ILE A 647 0.98 -11.86 19.03
CA ILE A 647 2.21 -11.78 18.23
C ILE A 647 3.36 -12.14 19.17
N THR A 648 3.85 -13.37 19.10
CA THR A 648 4.77 -13.92 20.13
C THR A 648 6.03 -14.54 19.54
N GLY A 649 7.23 -14.19 19.99
CA GLY A 649 8.46 -14.90 19.61
C GLY A 649 8.99 -14.63 18.19
N ASN A 650 8.40 -13.67 17.47
CA ASN A 650 8.74 -13.43 16.06
C ASN A 650 9.99 -12.58 15.88
N MET A 651 10.67 -12.72 14.74
CA MET A 651 11.76 -11.84 14.29
C MET A 651 11.25 -10.92 13.16
N ILE A 652 11.06 -9.64 13.44
CA ILE A 652 10.63 -8.61 12.49
C ILE A 652 11.85 -7.78 12.11
N ILE A 653 12.53 -8.18 11.03
CA ILE A 653 13.88 -7.71 10.65
C ILE A 653 13.97 -7.44 9.14
N ASP A 654 14.99 -6.70 8.68
CA ASP A 654 15.26 -6.47 7.25
C ASP A 654 14.07 -5.97 6.40
N ASN A 655 13.15 -5.24 7.04
CA ASN A 655 11.97 -4.64 6.43
C ASN A 655 12.24 -3.20 5.99
N LYS A 656 11.34 -2.62 5.20
CA LYS A 656 11.40 -1.20 4.83
C LYS A 656 11.40 -0.30 6.07
N PRO A 657 12.19 0.79 6.10
CA PRO A 657 12.06 1.79 7.16
C PRO A 657 10.62 2.34 7.24
N GLY A 658 9.97 2.10 8.38
CA GLY A 658 8.59 2.47 8.70
C GLY A 658 8.21 2.01 10.10
N TYR A 659 6.99 1.52 10.30
CA TYR A 659 6.55 0.93 11.57
C TYR A 659 6.66 -0.60 11.56
N GLY A 660 7.28 -1.20 12.58
CA GLY A 660 7.30 -2.66 12.73
C GLY A 660 5.91 -3.21 13.04
N ILE A 661 5.32 -2.78 14.15
CA ILE A 661 3.95 -3.13 14.53
C ILE A 661 3.17 -1.85 14.83
N SER A 662 2.05 -1.63 14.14
CA SER A 662 1.15 -0.50 14.38
C SER A 662 -0.20 -0.97 14.94
N ILE A 663 -0.64 -0.36 16.04
CA ILE A 663 -1.84 -0.77 16.78
C ILE A 663 -2.83 0.40 16.85
N TYR A 664 -4.05 0.15 16.38
CA TYR A 664 -5.16 1.09 16.35
C TYR A 664 -6.40 0.45 17.00
N ASN A 665 -6.83 0.97 18.15
CA ASN A 665 -8.00 0.50 18.91
C ASN A 665 -7.98 -1.02 19.17
N GLY A 666 -6.84 -1.54 19.62
CA GLY A 666 -6.63 -2.97 19.87
C GLY A 666 -5.93 -3.24 21.19
N SER A 667 -6.06 -4.47 21.70
CA SER A 667 -5.39 -4.93 22.92
C SER A 667 -4.56 -6.21 22.70
N PRO A 668 -3.68 -6.25 21.67
CA PRO A 668 -2.90 -7.45 21.37
C PRO A 668 -1.87 -7.77 22.46
N LEU A 669 -1.48 -9.04 22.50
CA LEU A 669 -0.29 -9.49 23.24
C LEU A 669 0.91 -9.48 22.28
N ILE A 670 1.90 -8.65 22.56
CA ILE A 670 3.18 -8.57 21.83
C ILE A 670 4.28 -9.08 22.75
N HIS A 671 4.68 -10.34 22.58
CA HIS A 671 5.53 -11.02 23.56
C HIS A 671 6.80 -11.63 22.94
N ASN A 672 7.97 -11.47 23.56
CA ASN A 672 9.21 -12.15 23.13
C ASN A 672 9.63 -11.96 21.66
N ASN A 673 9.17 -10.93 20.97
CA ASN A 673 9.56 -10.65 19.58
C ASN A 673 10.91 -9.93 19.53
N THR A 674 11.66 -10.10 18.45
CA THR A 674 12.80 -9.26 18.07
C THR A 674 12.37 -8.30 16.97
N ILE A 675 12.47 -6.99 17.18
CA ILE A 675 12.03 -5.96 16.23
C ILE A 675 13.19 -5.02 15.94
N SER A 676 13.64 -4.96 14.69
CA SER A 676 14.80 -4.15 14.31
C SER A 676 14.74 -3.49 12.95
N GLY A 677 15.51 -2.40 12.80
CA GLY A 677 15.69 -1.69 11.53
C GLY A 677 14.50 -0.81 11.11
N GLN A 678 13.58 -0.51 12.03
CA GLN A 678 12.38 0.28 11.77
C GLN A 678 12.57 1.76 12.11
N GLU A 679 11.73 2.65 11.56
CA GLU A 679 11.62 4.02 12.07
C GLU A 679 11.00 3.99 13.48
N THR A 680 9.95 3.19 13.68
CA THR A 680 9.41 2.89 15.01
C THR A 680 9.19 1.40 15.13
N GLY A 681 9.75 0.75 16.15
CA GLY A 681 9.55 -0.68 16.38
C GLY A 681 8.07 -1.01 16.62
N ILE A 682 7.46 -0.38 17.62
CA ILE A 682 6.02 -0.54 17.93
C ILE A 682 5.35 0.83 18.06
N TYR A 683 4.30 1.07 17.28
CA TYR A 683 3.50 2.30 17.28
C TYR A 683 2.09 2.03 17.84
N ILE A 684 1.68 2.80 18.85
CA ILE A 684 0.43 2.59 19.61
C ILE A 684 -0.44 3.84 19.56
N THR A 685 -1.68 3.72 19.09
CA THR A 685 -2.62 4.85 19.01
C THR A 685 -4.10 4.44 19.11
N ASN A 686 -5.01 5.42 19.12
CA ASN A 686 -6.47 5.27 19.08
C ASN A 686 -7.07 4.36 20.16
N ASN A 687 -6.84 4.64 21.45
CA ASN A 687 -7.40 3.87 22.58
C ASN A 687 -6.99 2.39 22.58
N SER A 688 -5.71 2.13 22.38
CA SER A 688 -5.13 0.80 22.42
C SER A 688 -4.60 0.43 23.82
N PHE A 689 -4.73 -0.84 24.19
CA PHE A 689 -4.32 -1.38 25.49
C PHE A 689 -3.47 -2.66 25.35
N PRO A 690 -2.39 -2.65 24.55
CA PRO A 690 -1.59 -3.84 24.32
C PRO A 690 -0.78 -4.25 25.56
N ILE A 691 -0.46 -5.53 25.66
CA ILE A 691 0.54 -6.07 26.59
C ILE A 691 1.82 -6.30 25.78
N ILE A 692 2.89 -5.56 26.09
CA ILE A 692 4.17 -5.60 25.38
C ILE A 692 5.25 -6.07 26.35
N THR A 693 5.67 -7.33 26.22
CA THR A 693 6.58 -7.91 27.22
C THR A 693 7.61 -8.88 26.68
N GLY A 694 8.83 -8.86 27.21
CA GLY A 694 9.88 -9.81 26.81
C GLY A 694 10.51 -9.53 25.44
N ASN A 695 10.14 -8.47 24.74
CA ASN A 695 10.60 -8.20 23.38
C ASN A 695 12.04 -7.63 23.38
N THR A 696 12.80 -7.91 22.32
CA THR A 696 14.08 -7.25 22.01
C THR A 696 13.85 -6.22 20.91
N ILE A 697 13.95 -4.93 21.23
CA ILE A 697 13.66 -3.83 20.30
C ILE A 697 14.94 -3.04 20.04
N THR A 698 15.56 -3.27 18.88
CA THR A 698 16.94 -2.84 18.61
C THR A 698 17.16 -2.21 17.25
N GLY A 699 18.05 -1.22 17.17
CA GLY A 699 18.44 -0.63 15.87
C GLY A 699 17.33 0.14 15.16
N ASN A 700 16.32 0.64 15.89
CA ASN A 700 15.24 1.45 15.35
C ASN A 700 15.52 2.95 15.55
N ASN A 701 14.74 3.86 14.97
CA ASN A 701 14.83 5.27 15.40
C ASN A 701 14.17 5.46 16.78
N TYR A 702 12.93 4.97 16.92
CA TYR A 702 12.23 4.83 18.20
C TYR A 702 11.93 3.35 18.48
N GLY A 703 12.14 2.90 19.72
CA GLY A 703 11.77 1.53 20.10
C GLY A 703 10.25 1.35 20.13
N ILE A 704 9.59 1.99 21.09
CA ILE A 704 8.12 2.05 21.20
C ILE A 704 7.68 3.51 21.16
N ASN A 705 6.56 3.81 20.51
CA ASN A 705 5.95 5.14 20.46
C ASN A 705 4.46 5.04 20.84
N THR A 706 4.05 5.74 21.90
CA THR A 706 2.69 5.64 22.45
C THR A 706 2.14 6.98 22.92
N TYR A 707 0.82 7.17 22.78
CA TYR A 707 0.09 8.33 23.33
C TYR A 707 -0.58 7.96 24.66
N TYR A 708 -0.06 8.42 25.81
CA TYR A 708 -0.69 8.10 27.10
C TYR A 708 -2.02 8.82 27.35
N SER A 709 -2.35 9.85 26.56
CA SER A 709 -3.64 10.56 26.68
C SER A 709 -4.86 9.70 26.32
N SER A 710 -4.66 8.68 25.49
CA SER A 710 -5.73 7.79 25.01
C SER A 710 -5.41 6.31 25.21
N ASN A 711 -4.15 5.94 25.36
CA ASN A 711 -3.72 4.54 25.45
C ASN A 711 -3.18 4.20 26.84
N SER A 712 -3.34 2.95 27.28
CA SER A 712 -2.75 2.45 28.51
C SER A 712 -2.06 1.09 28.27
N PRO A 713 -0.94 1.07 27.51
CA PRO A 713 -0.19 -0.16 27.26
C PRO A 713 0.49 -0.66 28.54
N VAL A 714 0.56 -1.98 28.71
CA VAL A 714 1.38 -2.63 29.74
C VAL A 714 2.72 -2.98 29.11
N ILE A 715 3.78 -2.24 29.46
CA ILE A 715 5.14 -2.44 28.92
C ILE A 715 6.02 -2.96 30.06
N SER A 716 6.60 -4.16 29.89
CA SER A 716 7.47 -4.74 30.92
C SER A 716 8.41 -5.83 30.40
N SER A 717 9.58 -5.98 30.99
CA SER A 717 10.60 -6.99 30.64
C SER A 717 11.11 -6.94 29.19
N ASN A 718 11.08 -5.79 28.53
CA ASN A 718 11.63 -5.61 27.18
C ASN A 718 13.10 -5.17 27.23
N THR A 719 13.90 -5.63 26.27
CA THR A 719 15.31 -5.24 26.09
C THR A 719 15.43 -4.25 24.94
N TYR A 720 16.15 -3.15 25.16
CA TYR A 720 16.35 -2.10 24.18
C TYR A 720 17.84 -1.88 23.93
N SER A 721 18.23 -1.70 22.66
CA SER A 721 19.62 -1.41 22.30
C SER A 721 19.71 -0.69 20.96
N ASN A 722 20.69 0.21 20.82
CA ASN A 722 20.98 0.87 19.54
C ASN A 722 19.78 1.60 18.89
N ASN A 723 18.77 2.02 19.66
CA ASN A 723 17.71 2.87 19.13
C ASN A 723 18.22 4.31 19.03
N ALA A 724 18.08 4.94 17.86
CA ALA A 724 18.82 6.16 17.53
C ALA A 724 18.39 7.40 18.33
N THR A 725 17.08 7.59 18.55
CA THR A 725 16.55 8.74 19.27
C THR A 725 16.13 8.39 20.70
N ALA A 726 15.24 7.40 20.85
CA ALA A 726 14.74 6.95 22.15
C ALA A 726 14.26 5.49 22.13
N ASP A 727 14.34 4.84 23.28
CA ASP A 727 13.82 3.48 23.46
C ASP A 727 12.29 3.49 23.64
N LEU A 728 11.77 4.49 24.37
CA LEU A 728 10.34 4.76 24.48
C LEU A 728 10.06 6.24 24.23
N ARG A 729 9.31 6.53 23.16
CA ARG A 729 8.71 7.83 22.92
C ARG A 729 7.31 7.87 23.54
N VAL A 730 7.12 8.82 24.45
CA VAL A 730 5.89 9.07 25.17
C VAL A 730 5.26 10.35 24.64
N ARG A 731 4.18 10.20 23.86
CA ARG A 731 3.37 11.33 23.46
C ARG A 731 2.45 11.74 24.60
N ALA A 732 2.82 12.83 25.26
CA ALA A 732 2.40 13.05 26.64
C ALA A 732 0.91 13.41 26.79
N GLY A 733 0.46 13.32 28.03
CA GLY A 733 -0.95 13.33 28.42
C GLY A 733 -1.07 13.09 29.92
N THR A 734 -2.23 12.58 30.37
CA THR A 734 -2.46 12.30 31.79
C THR A 734 -2.28 10.82 32.10
N ILE A 735 -1.29 10.48 32.93
CA ILE A 735 -1.19 9.20 33.61
C ILE A 735 -2.28 9.16 34.69
N SER A 736 -3.25 8.28 34.51
CA SER A 736 -4.40 8.10 35.42
C SER A 736 -4.31 6.83 36.26
N THR A 737 -3.27 6.01 36.07
CA THR A 737 -3.06 4.71 36.72
C THR A 737 -1.62 4.56 37.22
N VAL A 738 -1.23 3.36 37.65
CA VAL A 738 0.16 3.04 38.00
C VAL A 738 0.96 2.73 36.74
N VAL A 739 1.98 3.53 36.45
CA VAL A 739 2.93 3.31 35.35
C VAL A 739 4.32 3.05 35.93
N ASN A 740 5.00 2.03 35.42
CA ASN A 740 6.34 1.66 35.84
C ASN A 740 7.31 1.76 34.66
N TRP A 741 8.36 2.56 34.81
CA TRP A 741 9.52 2.65 33.94
C TRP A 741 10.69 1.91 34.61
N ASN A 742 10.52 0.59 34.69
CA ASN A 742 11.33 -0.33 35.50
C ASN A 742 12.05 -1.40 34.67
N GLU A 743 12.10 -1.21 33.35
CA GLU A 743 12.81 -2.10 32.44
C GLU A 743 14.31 -2.19 32.79
N THR A 744 14.93 -3.33 32.52
CA THR A 744 16.34 -3.58 32.85
C THR A 744 17.28 -2.83 31.92
N GLY A 745 18.39 -2.33 32.45
CA GLY A 745 19.42 -1.64 31.67
C GLY A 745 19.21 -0.12 31.55
N ALA A 746 20.09 0.52 30.79
CA ALA A 746 19.96 1.93 30.47
C ALA A 746 18.88 2.11 29.40
N MET A 747 17.95 3.05 29.61
CA MET A 747 16.97 3.39 28.58
C MET A 747 16.80 4.89 28.48
N VAL A 748 16.48 5.32 27.26
CA VAL A 748 16.12 6.70 26.94
C VAL A 748 14.61 6.79 26.71
N TYR A 749 13.94 7.56 27.55
CA TYR A 749 12.57 8.02 27.35
C TYR A 749 12.60 9.39 26.68
N GLU A 750 11.84 9.59 25.61
CA GLU A 750 11.58 10.91 25.05
C GLU A 750 10.11 11.27 25.29
N VAL A 751 9.87 12.41 25.94
CA VAL A 751 8.54 12.93 26.24
C VAL A 751 8.31 14.17 25.38
N ASP A 752 7.36 14.09 24.46
CA ASP A 752 7.18 15.10 23.40
C ASP A 752 6.06 16.13 23.63
N ASP A 753 5.37 16.04 24.78
CA ASP A 753 4.37 16.98 25.27
C ASP A 753 4.44 17.01 26.83
N SER A 754 3.63 17.79 27.52
CA SER A 754 3.63 17.86 28.98
C SER A 754 2.97 16.63 29.62
N LEU A 755 3.64 16.03 30.60
CA LEU A 755 3.18 14.82 31.29
C LEU A 755 2.49 15.20 32.61
N THR A 756 1.26 14.73 32.81
CA THR A 756 0.53 14.92 34.08
C THR A 756 0.33 13.58 34.78
N ILE A 757 0.71 13.47 36.06
CA ILE A 757 0.38 12.33 36.92
C ILE A 757 -0.83 12.73 37.75
N ALA A 758 -2.00 12.15 37.46
CA ALA A 758 -3.26 12.48 38.13
C ALA A 758 -3.24 12.09 39.62
N GLN A 759 -4.11 12.70 40.42
CA GLN A 759 -4.30 12.33 41.83
C GLN A 759 -4.68 10.83 41.93
N GLY A 760 -4.01 10.10 42.82
CA GLY A 760 -4.18 8.65 42.98
C GLY A 760 -3.41 7.77 41.99
N ALA A 761 -2.82 8.36 40.94
CA ALA A 761 -1.93 7.68 40.00
C ALA A 761 -0.47 7.71 40.47
N SER A 762 0.39 6.88 39.87
CA SER A 762 1.82 6.91 40.18
C SER A 762 2.71 6.61 38.98
N LEU A 763 3.83 7.31 38.86
CA LEU A 763 4.92 6.99 37.94
C LEU A 763 6.16 6.57 38.74
N ASN A 764 6.59 5.32 38.56
CA ASN A 764 7.77 4.78 39.21
C ASN A 764 8.89 4.58 38.19
N ILE A 765 10.03 5.25 38.37
CA ILE A 765 11.17 5.22 37.46
C ILE A 765 12.40 4.69 38.22
N THR A 766 12.95 3.59 37.71
CA THR A 766 14.12 2.94 38.30
C THR A 766 15.44 3.56 37.83
N SER A 767 16.56 3.14 38.42
CA SER A 767 17.88 3.68 38.11
C SER A 767 18.36 3.35 36.69
N GLY A 768 19.24 4.22 36.17
CA GLY A 768 19.87 4.08 34.86
C GLY A 768 19.04 4.62 33.69
N LYS A 769 17.92 5.28 33.98
CA LYS A 769 17.01 5.82 32.97
C LYS A 769 17.33 7.28 32.67
N THR A 770 17.22 7.66 31.40
CA THR A 770 17.31 9.05 30.95
C THR A 770 15.95 9.47 30.41
N VAL A 771 15.37 10.53 30.94
CA VAL A 771 14.10 11.11 30.50
C VAL A 771 14.41 12.45 29.83
N LYS A 772 14.23 12.49 28.51
CA LYS A 772 14.41 13.67 27.66
C LYS A 772 13.07 14.34 27.43
N LEU A 773 12.95 15.63 27.74
CA LEU A 773 11.76 16.41 27.44
C LEU A 773 12.02 17.40 26.30
N ILE A 774 11.06 17.55 25.39
CA ILE A 774 11.13 18.56 24.33
C ILE A 774 10.93 19.97 24.92
N SER A 775 11.50 20.98 24.27
CA SER A 775 11.42 22.41 24.60
C SER A 775 10.03 22.82 25.11
N LYS A 776 9.99 23.45 26.30
CA LYS A 776 8.79 23.97 27.02
C LYS A 776 7.91 22.94 27.74
N GLU A 777 8.09 21.65 27.53
CA GLU A 777 7.26 20.64 28.18
C GLU A 777 7.65 20.39 29.63
N SER A 778 6.68 20.03 30.48
CA SER A 778 6.86 19.88 31.92
C SER A 778 6.28 18.58 32.46
N ILE A 779 6.72 18.19 33.67
CA ILE A 779 6.08 17.08 34.42
C ILE A 779 5.28 17.70 35.56
N THR A 780 3.95 17.52 35.53
CA THR A 780 3.06 17.94 36.61
C THR A 780 2.59 16.74 37.41
N VAL A 781 2.74 16.79 38.73
CA VAL A 781 2.50 15.68 39.65
C VAL A 781 1.43 16.08 40.65
N TYR A 782 0.22 15.53 40.49
CA TYR A 782 -0.87 15.56 41.48
C TYR A 782 -0.98 14.24 42.26
N GLY A 783 -0.55 13.13 41.64
CA GLY A 783 -0.38 11.81 42.26
C GLY A 783 1.04 11.63 42.78
N THR A 784 1.67 10.46 42.58
CA THR A 784 3.01 10.18 43.14
C THR A 784 4.06 9.96 42.04
N LEU A 785 5.20 10.63 42.14
CA LEU A 785 6.38 10.36 41.30
C LEU A 785 7.50 9.76 42.17
N VAL A 786 7.94 8.54 41.87
CA VAL A 786 9.10 7.91 42.51
C VAL A 786 10.19 7.74 41.47
N ALA A 787 11.27 8.51 41.55
CA ALA A 787 12.41 8.41 40.65
C ALA A 787 13.68 8.20 41.46
N SER A 788 14.43 7.14 41.15
CA SER A 788 15.69 6.82 41.83
C SER A 788 16.81 6.59 40.82
N GLY A 789 17.89 7.39 40.83
CA GLY A 789 19.01 7.22 39.91
C GLY A 789 18.68 7.54 38.45
N VAL A 790 17.81 8.52 38.22
CA VAL A 790 17.28 8.92 36.89
C VAL A 790 17.90 10.24 36.45
N THR A 791 18.23 10.36 35.17
CA THR A 791 18.63 11.64 34.56
C THR A 791 17.46 12.28 33.82
N PHE A 792 16.98 13.44 34.26
CA PHE A 792 16.01 14.27 33.55
C PHE A 792 16.74 15.41 32.83
N THR A 793 16.55 15.53 31.52
CA THR A 793 17.28 16.47 30.67
C THR A 793 16.43 16.89 29.45
N TRP A 794 16.92 17.77 28.59
CA TRP A 794 16.23 18.16 27.35
C TRP A 794 16.45 17.16 26.21
N ALA A 795 15.62 17.23 25.16
CA ALA A 795 15.78 16.40 23.96
C ALA A 795 16.72 17.01 22.91
N ASP A 796 16.75 18.35 22.76
CA ASP A 796 17.30 19.01 21.58
C ASP A 796 18.68 19.67 21.76
N GLY A 797 19.27 19.66 22.96
CA GLY A 797 20.60 20.21 23.18
C GLY A 797 20.66 21.75 23.28
N VAL A 798 19.53 22.45 23.09
CA VAL A 798 19.52 23.91 22.90
C VAL A 798 18.45 24.60 23.75
N ASN A 799 17.31 23.96 24.01
CA ASN A 799 16.16 24.58 24.64
C ASN A 799 15.77 23.90 25.96
N GLN A 800 15.41 24.73 26.94
CA GLN A 800 15.06 24.28 28.29
C GLN A 800 13.63 23.72 28.38
N TRP A 801 13.46 22.70 29.22
CA TRP A 801 12.15 22.15 29.56
C TRP A 801 11.60 22.80 30.85
N GLY A 802 10.31 22.60 31.13
CA GLY A 802 9.57 23.33 32.16
C GLY A 802 9.86 22.93 33.61
N GLY A 803 10.58 21.83 33.84
CA GLY A 803 10.83 21.29 35.17
C GLY A 803 9.71 20.40 35.69
N ILE A 804 9.79 20.03 36.97
CA ILE A 804 8.82 19.18 37.67
C ILE A 804 8.03 20.00 38.68
N LEU A 805 6.70 19.97 38.57
CA LEU A 805 5.77 20.58 39.50
C LEU A 805 5.11 19.51 40.37
N PHE A 806 5.33 19.55 41.67
CA PHE A 806 4.56 18.80 42.67
C PHE A 806 3.44 19.69 43.20
N SER A 807 2.19 19.25 43.04
CA SER A 807 1.01 20.07 43.37
C SER A 807 -0.04 19.27 44.15
N GLY A 808 -0.38 19.76 45.34
CA GLY A 808 -1.45 19.21 46.18
C GLY A 808 -1.05 17.96 46.98
N GLU A 809 -1.87 17.62 47.98
CA GLU A 809 -1.52 16.62 49.01
C GLU A 809 -1.13 15.25 48.43
N GLY A 810 -1.73 14.86 47.31
CA GLY A 810 -1.42 13.59 46.63
C GLY A 810 0.04 13.44 46.18
N ALA A 811 0.73 14.57 45.96
CA ALA A 811 2.15 14.61 45.60
C ALA A 811 3.12 14.44 46.76
N THR A 812 2.64 14.42 48.00
CA THR A 812 3.47 14.31 49.21
C THR A 812 4.33 13.05 49.26
N ASN A 813 3.82 11.91 48.76
CA ASN A 813 4.57 10.67 48.76
C ASN A 813 5.60 10.56 47.63
N SER A 814 5.80 11.62 46.85
CA SER A 814 6.79 11.63 45.76
C SER A 814 8.21 11.66 46.31
N ARG A 815 9.12 11.00 45.60
CA ARG A 815 10.54 10.86 45.97
C ARG A 815 11.43 11.02 44.74
N ILE A 816 12.36 11.97 44.80
CA ILE A 816 13.44 12.17 43.85
C ILE A 816 14.73 11.81 44.58
N GLU A 817 15.36 10.71 44.20
CA GLU A 817 16.51 10.13 44.92
C GLU A 817 17.68 9.87 43.97
N ASN A 818 18.86 10.40 44.28
CA ASN A 818 20.07 10.21 43.48
C ASN A 818 19.88 10.52 41.98
N CYS A 819 18.96 11.43 41.65
CA CYS A 819 18.66 11.80 40.27
C CYS A 819 19.56 12.93 39.80
N THR A 820 19.77 13.04 38.49
CA THR A 820 20.33 14.24 37.86
C THR A 820 19.20 14.98 37.17
N ILE A 821 19.01 16.26 37.47
CA ILE A 821 17.99 17.10 36.85
C ILE A 821 18.71 18.33 36.32
N GLU A 822 18.79 18.42 35.01
CA GLU A 822 19.56 19.44 34.30
C GLU A 822 18.72 20.13 33.23
N HIS A 823 19.17 21.32 32.84
CA HIS A 823 18.61 22.08 31.72
C HIS A 823 17.09 22.34 31.80
N ALA A 824 16.54 22.42 33.01
CA ALA A 824 15.13 22.64 33.31
C ALA A 824 14.84 24.05 33.83
N GLY A 825 13.58 24.48 33.87
CA GLY A 825 13.20 25.80 34.42
C GLY A 825 13.28 26.93 33.41
N GLY A 826 13.01 26.65 32.12
CA GLY A 826 13.02 27.63 31.03
C GLY A 826 11.70 28.36 30.78
N TYR A 827 10.63 28.04 31.50
CA TYR A 827 9.32 28.62 31.22
C TYR A 827 9.10 29.96 31.92
N THR A 828 9.03 31.04 31.14
CA THR A 828 8.42 32.30 31.55
C THR A 828 6.89 32.19 31.47
N GLN A 829 6.18 32.14 32.58
CA GLN A 829 4.74 32.43 32.53
C GLN A 829 4.57 33.91 32.16
N LYS A 830 4.05 34.16 30.96
CA LYS A 830 3.66 35.49 30.50
C LYS A 830 2.24 35.76 30.99
N TYR A 831 2.07 36.62 31.98
CA TYR A 831 0.75 37.13 32.34
C TYR A 831 0.67 38.63 32.05
N TYR A 832 -0.52 39.08 31.69
CA TYR A 832 -0.78 40.47 31.39
C TYR A 832 -1.49 41.09 32.58
N LEU A 833 -0.83 42.06 33.23
CA LEU A 833 -1.47 42.97 34.17
C LEU A 833 -1.52 44.35 33.51
N ASN A 834 -2.70 44.95 33.39
CA ASN A 834 -2.88 46.28 32.78
C ASN A 834 -2.23 46.43 31.38
N ASN A 835 -2.39 45.44 30.50
CA ASN A 835 -1.78 45.41 29.15
C ASN A 835 -0.24 45.49 29.12
N LYS A 836 0.43 45.28 30.26
CA LYS A 836 1.88 45.10 30.34
C LYS A 836 2.17 43.62 30.50
N ALA A 837 3.05 43.08 29.65
CA ALA A 837 3.54 41.72 29.79
C ALA A 837 4.49 41.66 31.00
N TYR A 838 4.16 40.83 31.98
CA TYR A 838 5.05 40.45 33.06
C TYR A 838 5.55 39.03 32.80
N TYR A 839 6.87 38.86 32.89
CA TYR A 839 7.53 37.56 32.81
C TYR A 839 7.72 37.07 34.25
N ASN A 840 7.02 36.01 34.64
CA ASN A 840 7.34 35.32 35.90
C ASN A 840 8.64 34.55 35.70
N TYR A 841 9.72 35.03 36.32
CA TYR A 841 11.00 34.32 36.45
C TYR A 841 10.98 33.26 37.57
N PHE A 842 9.79 32.86 38.03
CA PHE A 842 9.58 32.08 39.26
C PHE A 842 9.45 30.56 39.08
N CYS A 843 9.85 30.00 37.95
CA CYS A 843 9.71 28.57 37.69
C CYS A 843 11.01 27.85 38.07
N GLY A 844 11.04 27.27 39.26
CA GLY A 844 12.17 26.43 39.68
C GLY A 844 12.28 25.14 38.84
N ILE A 845 13.47 24.56 38.77
CA ILE A 845 13.71 23.21 38.19
C ILE A 845 12.76 22.19 38.85
N LEU A 846 12.65 22.29 40.18
CA LEU A 846 11.64 21.61 40.98
C LEU A 846 10.76 22.68 41.64
N ARG A 847 9.44 22.58 41.45
CA ARG A 847 8.45 23.44 42.10
C ARG A 847 7.53 22.61 42.98
N ILE A 848 7.29 23.07 44.20
CA ILE A 848 6.51 22.37 45.22
C ILE A 848 5.42 23.31 45.71
N THR A 849 4.17 22.87 45.61
CA THR A 849 3.02 23.56 46.21
C THR A 849 2.03 22.56 46.81
N GLY A 850 1.57 22.81 48.03
CA GLY A 850 0.59 22.01 48.76
C GLY A 850 1.00 20.56 48.98
N SER A 851 2.30 20.25 48.95
CA SER A 851 2.84 18.89 48.99
C SER A 851 4.16 18.82 49.76
N SER A 852 4.54 17.63 50.23
CA SER A 852 5.77 17.43 51.01
C SER A 852 6.67 16.30 50.45
N PRO A 853 7.11 16.37 49.18
CA PRO A 853 7.95 15.35 48.58
C PRO A 853 9.33 15.26 49.24
N THR A 854 10.00 14.12 49.07
CA THR A 854 11.40 13.92 49.48
C THR A 854 12.33 14.08 48.29
N ILE A 855 13.33 14.95 48.40
CA ILE A 855 14.37 15.20 47.39
C ILE A 855 15.71 14.92 48.07
N ILE A 856 16.37 13.84 47.68
CA ILE A 856 17.57 13.34 48.36
C ILE A 856 18.69 12.94 47.40
N GLY A 857 19.94 13.26 47.73
CA GLY A 857 21.11 12.74 47.01
C GLY A 857 21.24 13.20 45.54
N SER A 858 20.41 14.13 45.08
CA SER A 858 20.23 14.44 43.67
C SER A 858 21.11 15.61 43.23
N HIS A 859 21.53 15.61 41.96
CA HIS A 859 22.21 16.72 41.32
C HIS A 859 21.21 17.57 40.55
N ILE A 860 21.08 18.84 40.94
CA ILE A 860 20.13 19.79 40.34
C ILE A 860 20.94 20.96 39.80
N ASN A 861 21.02 21.08 38.48
CA ASN A 861 21.79 22.12 37.84
C ASN A 861 21.01 22.80 36.71
N ASN A 862 21.36 24.04 36.42
CA ASN A 862 21.02 24.71 35.17
C ASN A 862 21.95 25.92 35.00
N ASP A 863 22.13 26.44 33.78
CA ASP A 863 23.00 27.58 33.48
C ASP A 863 22.21 28.89 33.28
N ASN A 864 21.10 29.09 34.00
CA ASN A 864 20.20 30.25 33.81
C ASN A 864 19.81 30.97 35.12
N SER A 865 19.02 32.04 34.98
CA SER A 865 18.54 32.87 36.09
C SER A 865 17.33 32.31 36.86
N GLY A 866 16.96 31.04 36.67
CA GLY A 866 15.85 30.36 37.36
C GLY A 866 16.16 29.96 38.80
N VAL A 867 15.23 29.29 39.48
CA VAL A 867 15.42 28.74 40.84
C VAL A 867 15.74 27.24 40.72
N GLY A 868 16.55 26.68 41.61
CA GLY A 868 16.76 25.22 41.68
C GLY A 868 15.51 24.53 42.22
N ILE A 869 15.27 24.66 43.53
CA ILE A 869 14.08 24.14 44.20
C ILE A 869 13.25 25.31 44.72
N CYS A 870 11.99 25.42 44.30
CA CYS A 870 11.05 26.44 44.74
C CYS A 870 9.94 25.79 45.57
N VAL A 871 9.88 26.12 46.86
CA VAL A 871 8.84 25.66 47.80
C VAL A 871 7.89 26.81 48.08
N GLU A 872 6.64 26.69 47.65
CA GLU A 872 5.63 27.71 47.90
C GLU A 872 4.89 27.49 49.21
N ASP A 873 4.64 26.22 49.55
CA ASP A 873 4.00 25.74 50.77
C ASP A 873 4.22 24.21 50.90
N GLY A 874 3.94 23.66 52.08
CA GLY A 874 4.21 22.25 52.43
C GLY A 874 5.46 22.07 53.31
N SER A 875 5.90 20.82 53.49
CA SER A 875 7.02 20.46 54.38
C SER A 875 7.96 19.43 53.74
N PRO A 876 8.51 19.71 52.54
CA PRO A 876 9.40 18.78 51.86
C PRO A 876 10.70 18.53 52.64
N VAL A 877 11.28 17.35 52.40
CA VAL A 877 12.62 17.00 52.89
C VAL A 877 13.60 17.14 51.73
N ILE A 878 14.55 18.07 51.84
CA ILE A 878 15.57 18.37 50.84
C ILE A 878 16.94 18.07 51.47
N SER A 879 17.51 16.91 51.17
CA SER A 879 18.74 16.47 51.85
C SER A 879 19.83 15.92 50.94
N TYR A 880 21.09 16.18 51.26
CA TYR A 880 22.25 15.61 50.54
C TYR A 880 22.27 15.86 49.02
N ASN A 881 21.61 16.90 48.53
CA ASN A 881 21.60 17.25 47.11
C ASN A 881 22.78 18.16 46.76
N THR A 882 23.18 18.15 45.48
CA THR A 882 24.13 19.14 44.93
C THR A 882 23.37 20.09 44.02
N ILE A 883 23.28 21.37 44.38
CA ILE A 883 22.48 22.39 43.68
C ILE A 883 23.38 23.51 43.16
N SER A 884 23.37 23.76 41.86
CA SER A 884 24.30 24.71 41.24
C SER A 884 23.80 25.41 39.98
N GLY A 885 24.41 26.57 39.65
CA GLY A 885 24.22 27.29 38.39
C GLY A 885 22.93 28.13 38.29
N VAL A 886 22.13 28.17 39.36
CA VAL A 886 20.83 28.86 39.38
C VAL A 886 20.87 30.19 40.15
N SER A 887 19.81 31.00 40.04
CA SER A 887 19.70 32.27 40.79
C SER A 887 19.49 32.07 42.28
N SER A 888 18.62 31.14 42.68
CA SER A 888 18.46 30.70 44.07
C SER A 888 18.54 29.19 44.05
N GLY A 889 19.48 28.60 44.79
CA GLY A 889 19.59 27.15 44.90
C GLY A 889 18.29 26.55 45.43
N ILE A 890 17.85 27.04 46.60
CA ILE A 890 16.56 26.71 47.19
C ILE A 890 15.84 28.01 47.55
N TYR A 891 14.58 28.18 47.15
CA TYR A 891 13.72 29.29 47.51
C TYR A 891 12.51 28.77 48.27
N ILE A 892 12.28 29.25 49.49
CA ILE A 892 11.19 28.81 50.37
C ILE A 892 10.33 30.02 50.69
N LYS A 893 9.08 30.03 50.24
CA LYS A 893 8.10 31.04 50.67
C LYS A 893 7.73 30.82 52.14
N SER A 894 7.47 31.91 52.84
CA SER A 894 7.15 31.97 54.27
C SER A 894 6.08 30.94 54.67
N ASP A 895 6.21 30.37 55.88
CA ASP A 895 5.33 29.36 56.50
C ASP A 895 5.48 27.90 56.04
N SER A 896 6.44 27.58 55.17
CA SER A 896 6.81 26.19 54.85
C SER A 896 7.78 25.61 55.89
N LEU A 897 7.40 24.49 56.52
CA LEU A 897 8.25 23.71 57.45
C LEU A 897 9.18 22.73 56.71
N SER A 898 9.87 23.23 55.68
CA SER A 898 10.83 22.43 54.92
C SER A 898 12.01 21.99 55.80
N THR A 899 12.50 20.77 55.61
CA THR A 899 13.77 20.31 56.21
C THR A 899 14.85 20.33 55.14
N VAL A 900 15.87 21.17 55.29
CA VAL A 900 16.97 21.34 54.35
C VAL A 900 18.29 20.98 55.03
N THR A 901 18.83 19.79 54.74
CA THR A 901 20.01 19.29 55.49
C THR A 901 21.07 18.60 54.64
N GLY A 902 22.35 18.82 54.92
CA GLY A 902 23.44 18.07 54.28
C GLY A 902 23.67 18.38 52.79
N ASN A 903 23.05 19.42 52.22
CA ASN A 903 23.16 19.74 50.79
C ASN A 903 24.48 20.47 50.47
N ILE A 904 24.99 20.31 49.25
CA ILE A 904 26.08 21.10 48.67
C ILE A 904 25.46 22.15 47.73
N ILE A 905 25.51 23.42 48.11
CA ILE A 905 24.86 24.51 47.38
C ILE A 905 25.93 25.47 46.87
N THR A 906 26.24 25.37 45.58
CA THR A 906 27.45 26.00 45.03
C THR A 906 27.23 26.72 43.70
N GLY A 907 27.94 27.82 43.47
CA GLY A 907 27.93 28.51 42.17
C GLY A 907 26.58 29.16 41.81
N ASN A 908 25.74 29.45 42.81
CA ASN A 908 24.45 30.10 42.62
C ASN A 908 24.56 31.61 42.85
N ARG A 909 23.52 32.39 42.55
CA ARG A 909 23.48 33.79 43.04
C ARG A 909 23.20 33.82 44.55
N VAL A 910 22.14 33.16 44.99
CA VAL A 910 21.83 32.92 46.41
C VAL A 910 21.78 31.41 46.65
N GLY A 911 22.34 30.91 47.76
CA GLY A 911 22.28 29.49 48.09
C GLY A 911 20.86 29.06 48.50
N ILE A 912 20.45 29.37 49.73
CA ILE A 912 19.07 29.19 50.22
C ILE A 912 18.44 30.55 50.44
N HIS A 913 17.20 30.77 50.03
CA HIS A 913 16.47 32.01 50.26
C HIS A 913 15.12 31.73 50.90
N PHE A 914 14.85 32.30 52.07
CA PHE A 914 13.56 32.22 52.75
C PHE A 914 13.24 33.47 53.57
N GLY A 915 11.97 33.68 53.93
CA GLY A 915 11.56 34.75 54.83
C GLY A 915 11.17 34.22 56.21
N TYR A 916 11.60 34.90 57.28
CA TYR A 916 11.21 34.56 58.66
C TYR A 916 9.73 34.82 58.89
N SER A 917 9.04 33.83 59.46
CA SER A 917 7.65 33.90 59.91
C SER A 917 7.48 33.15 61.24
N SER A 918 6.24 32.82 61.62
CA SER A 918 5.99 31.99 62.81
C SER A 918 6.41 30.53 62.63
N ASN A 919 6.61 30.07 61.39
CA ASN A 919 6.97 28.70 61.04
C ASN A 919 8.15 28.73 60.06
N ASN A 920 9.36 28.53 60.57
CA ASN A 920 10.59 28.59 59.78
C ASN A 920 11.05 27.19 59.33
N PRO A 921 11.74 27.10 58.17
CA PRO A 921 12.36 25.84 57.75
C PRO A 921 13.50 25.43 58.70
N VAL A 922 13.76 24.13 58.79
CA VAL A 922 14.93 23.58 59.49
C VAL A 922 16.09 23.52 58.51
N ILE A 923 17.13 24.32 58.73
CA ILE A 923 18.34 24.37 57.90
C ILE A 923 19.52 23.94 58.76
N SER A 924 20.25 22.90 58.35
CA SER A 924 21.38 22.35 59.11
C SER A 924 22.39 21.64 58.21
N ASP A 925 23.67 21.63 58.57
CA ASP A 925 24.70 20.81 57.92
C ASP A 925 24.86 21.03 56.40
N ASN A 926 24.43 22.17 55.85
CA ASN A 926 24.58 22.48 54.43
C ASN A 926 25.95 23.11 54.15
N ILE A 927 26.58 22.72 53.04
CA ILE A 927 27.86 23.25 52.60
C ILE A 927 27.60 24.27 51.49
N PHE A 928 28.10 25.49 51.69
CA PHE A 928 27.98 26.58 50.73
C PHE A 928 29.35 26.95 50.15
N SER A 929 29.40 27.18 48.85
CA SER A 929 30.64 27.64 48.19
C SER A 929 30.35 28.41 46.91
N ASN A 930 31.16 29.42 46.60
CA ASN A 930 31.08 30.16 45.32
C ASN A 930 29.69 30.75 44.99
N ASN A 931 28.84 31.03 45.99
CA ASN A 931 27.58 31.73 45.76
C ASN A 931 27.86 33.24 45.65
N SER A 932 27.41 33.88 44.56
CA SER A 932 27.91 35.21 44.19
C SER A 932 27.34 36.36 45.03
N THR A 933 26.12 36.23 45.56
CA THR A 933 25.48 37.23 46.42
C THR A 933 25.54 36.81 47.88
N ALA A 934 24.90 35.69 48.23
CA ALA A 934 24.79 35.20 49.59
C ALA A 934 24.66 33.67 49.62
N ASP A 935 25.09 33.04 50.69
CA ASP A 935 24.85 31.63 50.95
C ASP A 935 23.43 31.42 51.46
N ILE A 936 22.96 32.30 52.37
CA ILE A 936 21.58 32.29 52.86
C ILE A 936 20.97 33.69 52.74
N GLY A 937 19.94 33.85 51.90
CA GLY A 937 19.13 35.07 51.75
C GLY A 937 17.91 35.07 52.67
N LEU A 938 17.70 36.15 53.42
CA LEU A 938 16.74 36.24 54.53
C LEU A 938 16.03 37.59 54.56
N GLY A 939 14.81 37.62 55.09
CA GLY A 939 14.07 38.85 55.40
C GLY A 939 12.88 38.57 56.32
N GLY A 940 12.27 39.60 56.90
CA GLY A 940 11.09 39.45 57.76
C GLY A 940 11.37 39.54 59.26
N THR A 941 10.52 38.91 60.08
CA THR A 941 10.53 39.10 61.55
C THR A 941 10.90 37.83 62.31
N ILE A 942 11.96 37.89 63.13
CA ILE A 942 12.36 36.85 64.07
C ILE A 942 11.58 37.01 65.38
N TYR A 943 10.71 36.04 65.69
CA TYR A 943 9.87 36.04 66.89
C TYR A 943 10.41 35.19 68.06
N SER A 944 11.42 34.36 67.82
CA SER A 944 11.97 33.43 68.82
C SER A 944 13.50 33.35 68.73
N ALA A 945 14.12 32.38 69.40
CA ALA A 945 15.58 32.24 69.40
C ALA A 945 16.08 31.64 68.08
N GLU A 946 16.95 32.36 67.40
CA GLU A 946 17.57 32.00 66.13
C GLU A 946 19.10 31.97 66.28
N HIS A 947 19.75 31.04 65.58
CA HIS A 947 21.20 30.92 65.53
C HIS A 947 21.70 30.90 64.10
N TRP A 948 22.66 31.76 63.78
CA TRP A 948 23.33 31.81 62.49
C TRP A 948 24.74 31.23 62.65
N ASP A 949 25.04 30.24 61.81
CA ASP A 949 26.28 29.47 61.79
C ASP A 949 27.48 30.34 61.39
N ASP A 950 28.68 29.82 61.64
CA ASP A 950 29.95 30.50 61.38
C ASP A 950 30.34 30.43 59.91
N SER A 951 31.12 31.42 59.45
CA SER A 951 31.66 31.47 58.08
C SER A 951 30.63 31.47 56.94
N ILE A 952 29.35 31.73 57.22
CA ILE A 952 28.28 31.85 56.23
C ILE A 952 28.11 33.30 55.79
N VAL A 953 27.85 33.52 54.49
CA VAL A 953 27.44 34.83 53.97
C VAL A 953 25.91 34.95 53.98
N TYR A 954 25.37 35.71 54.91
CA TYR A 954 23.95 36.02 55.01
C TYR A 954 23.58 37.24 54.17
N GLY A 955 22.63 37.11 53.26
CA GLY A 955 22.03 38.22 52.51
C GLY A 955 20.73 38.64 53.18
N VAL A 956 20.55 39.91 53.53
CA VAL A 956 19.39 40.36 54.30
C VAL A 956 18.62 41.48 53.59
N SER A 957 17.29 41.38 53.57
CA SER A 957 16.33 42.40 53.11
C SER A 957 15.31 42.67 54.22
N ASP A 958 15.35 43.86 54.84
CA ASP A 958 14.52 44.27 55.99
C ASP A 958 14.32 43.19 57.06
N LEU A 959 15.20 43.19 58.06
CA LEU A 959 15.17 42.22 59.16
C LEU A 959 14.72 42.88 60.45
N ILE A 960 13.73 42.26 61.09
CA ILE A 960 13.21 42.70 62.38
C ILE A 960 13.44 41.60 63.41
N ILE A 961 14.12 41.90 64.51
CA ILE A 961 14.16 41.02 65.69
C ILE A 961 13.09 41.54 66.65
N ALA A 962 11.95 40.85 66.73
CA ALA A 962 10.82 41.27 67.56
C ALA A 962 11.15 41.22 69.06
N GLU A 963 10.37 41.93 69.87
CA GLU A 963 10.46 41.84 71.33
C GLU A 963 10.25 40.39 71.80
N GLY A 964 11.17 39.89 72.63
CA GLY A 964 11.19 38.47 73.06
C GLY A 964 11.94 37.52 72.10
N GLY A 965 12.23 37.95 70.86
CA GLY A 965 13.11 37.24 69.93
C GLY A 965 14.59 37.46 70.24
N SER A 966 15.45 36.56 69.76
CA SER A 966 16.90 36.70 69.89
C SER A 966 17.62 36.13 68.68
N LEU A 967 18.60 36.85 68.13
CA LEU A 967 19.47 36.37 67.06
C LEU A 967 20.91 36.29 67.54
N ASN A 968 21.50 35.09 67.49
CA ASN A 968 22.91 34.87 67.80
C ASN A 968 23.67 34.56 66.50
N ILE A 969 24.65 35.38 66.14
CA ILE A 969 25.45 35.22 64.93
C ILE A 969 26.86 34.78 65.33
N ALA A 970 27.27 33.61 64.84
CA ALA A 970 28.59 33.06 65.10
C ALA A 970 29.71 33.84 64.37
N SER A 971 30.95 33.65 64.83
CA SER A 971 32.10 34.44 64.37
C SER A 971 32.55 34.07 62.96
N GLY A 972 33.08 35.04 62.21
CA GLY A 972 33.54 34.86 60.84
C GLY A 972 32.45 34.97 59.77
N SER A 973 31.19 35.16 60.17
CA SER A 973 30.07 35.33 59.24
C SER A 973 30.01 36.76 58.67
N THR A 974 29.47 36.89 57.45
CA THR A 974 29.28 38.19 56.78
C THR A 974 27.80 38.40 56.48
N VAL A 975 27.24 39.50 56.94
CA VAL A 975 25.86 39.93 56.69
C VAL A 975 25.88 41.03 55.63
N LYS A 976 25.44 40.70 54.42
CA LYS A 976 25.29 41.61 53.28
C LYS A 976 23.85 42.09 53.17
N ILE A 977 23.62 43.39 53.17
CA ILE A 977 22.29 43.93 52.94
C ILE A 977 22.01 44.04 51.45
N LEU A 978 20.90 43.45 51.02
CA LEU A 978 20.60 43.25 49.60
C LEU A 978 19.87 44.42 48.96
N ASP A 979 19.02 45.10 49.73
CA ASP A 979 18.11 46.12 49.20
C ASP A 979 18.48 47.55 49.61
N TYR A 980 18.17 48.49 48.72
CA TYR A 980 18.42 49.91 48.94
C TYR A 980 17.57 50.43 50.11
N ARG A 981 18.24 50.97 51.12
CA ARG A 981 17.69 51.48 52.39
C ARG A 981 17.07 50.41 53.28
N SER A 982 17.43 49.14 53.09
CA SER A 982 17.05 48.13 54.07
C SER A 982 17.73 48.35 55.40
N GLU A 983 17.01 48.05 56.48
CA GLU A 983 17.42 48.28 57.87
C GLU A 983 17.36 46.98 58.66
N ILE A 984 18.31 46.79 59.58
CA ILE A 984 18.18 45.77 60.63
C ILE A 984 17.58 46.46 61.86
N THR A 985 16.34 46.13 62.21
CA THR A 985 15.67 46.68 63.39
C THR A 985 15.62 45.64 64.50
N VAL A 986 16.03 46.04 65.71
CA VAL A 986 16.19 45.16 66.86
C VAL A 986 15.35 45.68 68.03
N TYR A 987 14.26 44.98 68.33
CA TYR A 987 13.43 45.17 69.53
C TYR A 987 13.72 44.10 70.61
N GLY A 988 14.07 42.88 70.18
CA GLY A 988 14.60 41.79 71.02
C GLY A 988 16.12 41.87 71.14
N THR A 989 16.85 40.74 71.16
CA THR A 989 18.31 40.74 71.33
C THR A 989 19.08 40.34 70.07
N LEU A 990 20.17 41.05 69.77
CA LEU A 990 21.14 40.69 68.73
C LEU A 990 22.51 40.46 69.37
N ASN A 991 23.05 39.25 69.29
CA ASN A 991 24.38 38.91 69.77
C ASN A 991 25.25 38.53 68.57
N ALA A 992 26.24 39.36 68.26
CA ALA A 992 27.18 39.14 67.17
C ALA A 992 28.61 39.30 67.67
N ASN A 993 29.48 38.34 67.36
CA ASN A 993 30.90 38.40 67.72
C ASN A 993 31.79 38.15 66.49
N GLY A 994 32.57 39.12 66.03
CA GLY A 994 33.44 38.96 64.87
C GLY A 994 32.68 38.87 63.54
N VAL A 995 31.56 39.60 63.42
CA VAL A 995 30.67 39.59 62.24
C VAL A 995 30.88 40.85 61.41
N ILE A 996 30.86 40.72 60.08
CA ILE A 996 30.95 41.85 59.15
C ILE A 996 29.56 42.18 58.61
N PHE A 997 29.04 43.37 58.88
CA PHE A 997 27.81 43.93 58.30
C PHE A 997 28.17 44.91 57.18
N THR A 998 27.75 44.64 55.96
CA THR A 998 28.15 45.41 54.77
C THR A 998 27.04 45.45 53.70
N SER A 999 27.25 46.22 52.64
CA SER A 999 26.33 46.33 51.48
C SER A 999 26.69 45.29 50.40
N MET A 1000 25.70 44.76 49.67
CA MET A 1000 25.98 43.90 48.51
C MET A 1000 26.56 44.65 47.29
N TYR A 1001 26.33 45.96 47.18
CA TYR A 1001 26.77 46.78 46.05
C TYR A 1001 28.02 47.57 46.44
N TYR A 1002 29.19 46.95 46.23
CA TYR A 1002 30.48 47.62 46.40
C TYR A 1002 30.98 48.08 45.01
N GLU A 1003 30.38 49.13 44.48
CA GLU A 1003 31.04 49.99 43.48
C GLU A 1003 31.19 51.38 44.09
N GLU A 1004 32.29 52.06 43.76
CA GLU A 1004 32.95 53.19 44.47
C GLU A 1004 32.07 54.36 45.00
N TYR A 1005 30.76 54.42 44.78
CA TYR A 1005 29.96 55.62 45.06
C TYR A 1005 28.53 55.47 45.61
N GLU A 1006 28.08 54.32 46.11
CA GLU A 1006 26.76 54.30 46.78
C GLU A 1006 26.75 53.43 48.04
N GLU A 1007 26.72 54.08 49.20
CA GLU A 1007 26.22 53.50 50.45
C GLU A 1007 24.72 53.17 50.26
N LYS A 1008 24.33 51.90 50.41
CA LYS A 1008 22.97 51.45 50.01
C LYS A 1008 22.09 50.92 51.13
N TRP A 1009 22.54 50.81 52.38
CA TRP A 1009 21.67 50.31 53.47
C TRP A 1009 21.60 51.25 54.67
N SER A 1010 20.54 51.11 55.46
CA SER A 1010 20.22 52.01 56.56
C SER A 1010 20.91 51.67 57.88
N GLY A 1011 21.84 50.72 57.96
CA GLY A 1011 22.48 50.42 59.24
C GLY A 1011 21.60 49.60 60.20
N ILE A 1012 22.00 49.57 61.46
CA ILE A 1012 21.36 48.77 62.51
C ILE A 1012 20.68 49.71 63.51
N LYS A 1013 19.41 49.44 63.81
CA LYS A 1013 18.57 50.19 64.74
C LYS A 1013 18.19 49.33 65.94
N PHE A 1014 18.71 49.66 67.11
CA PHE A 1014 18.25 49.14 68.39
C PHE A 1014 17.15 50.04 68.94
N GLU A 1015 15.95 49.50 69.14
CA GLU A 1015 14.79 50.25 69.58
C GLU A 1015 14.07 49.57 70.76
N GLY A 1016 13.83 50.31 71.84
CA GLY A 1016 13.11 49.84 73.02
C GLY A 1016 13.94 49.03 74.00
N ALA A 1017 13.42 48.87 75.23
CA ALA A 1017 14.17 48.31 76.35
C ALA A 1017 14.61 46.85 76.12
N GLY A 1018 13.81 46.06 75.38
CA GLY A 1018 14.11 44.66 75.05
C GLY A 1018 15.43 44.47 74.29
N SER A 1019 15.89 45.51 73.58
CA SER A 1019 17.14 45.46 72.83
C SER A 1019 18.40 45.81 73.60
N SER A 1020 18.26 46.19 74.87
CA SER A 1020 19.40 46.52 75.74
C SER A 1020 20.29 45.30 76.05
N GLY A 1021 19.78 44.08 75.87
CA GLY A 1021 20.57 42.86 76.03
C GLY A 1021 21.46 42.50 74.83
N SER A 1022 21.45 43.30 73.76
CA SER A 1022 22.22 43.03 72.54
C SER A 1022 23.71 43.30 72.72
N ILE A 1023 24.56 42.50 72.07
CA ILE A 1023 26.02 42.58 72.13
C ILE A 1023 26.57 42.58 70.70
N LEU A 1024 27.36 43.60 70.37
CA LEU A 1024 28.21 43.64 69.18
C LEU A 1024 29.67 43.65 69.64
N GLU A 1025 30.35 42.52 69.49
CA GLU A 1025 31.74 42.33 69.92
C GLU A 1025 32.64 42.06 68.71
N ASN A 1026 33.77 42.76 68.57
CA ASN A 1026 34.72 42.57 67.46
C ASN A 1026 34.10 42.64 66.04
N CYS A 1027 32.95 43.31 65.86
CA CYS A 1027 32.23 43.35 64.58
C CYS A 1027 32.77 44.44 63.64
N VAL A 1028 32.47 44.35 62.34
CA VAL A 1028 32.70 45.45 61.39
C VAL A 1028 31.35 45.87 60.82
N ILE A 1029 31.04 47.16 60.82
CA ILE A 1029 29.82 47.72 60.22
C ILE A 1029 30.24 48.78 59.21
N GLU A 1030 29.91 48.60 57.94
CA GLU A 1030 30.40 49.44 56.87
C GLU A 1030 29.38 49.65 55.73
N HIS A 1031 29.63 50.65 54.88
CA HIS A 1031 28.87 50.96 53.66
C HIS A 1031 27.37 51.27 53.87
N ALA A 1032 27.02 51.89 55.01
CA ALA A 1032 25.65 52.28 55.38
C ALA A 1032 25.45 53.80 55.37
N VAL A 1033 24.25 54.26 54.99
CA VAL A 1033 23.86 55.70 54.96
C VAL A 1033 23.28 56.23 56.28
N GLY A 1034 22.97 55.33 57.22
CA GLY A 1034 22.36 55.66 58.51
C GLY A 1034 20.93 55.14 58.69
N ALA A 1035 20.54 54.92 59.94
CA ALA A 1035 19.30 54.26 60.37
C ALA A 1035 18.14 55.23 60.52
N LYS A 1036 16.93 54.77 60.22
CA LYS A 1036 15.76 55.63 60.12
C LYS A 1036 15.12 55.80 61.51
N VAL A 1037 15.30 57.00 62.07
CA VAL A 1037 14.66 57.45 63.32
C VAL A 1037 13.76 58.64 63.01
N ASP A 1038 12.46 58.55 63.31
CA ASP A 1038 11.45 59.59 62.99
C ASP A 1038 11.46 60.03 61.52
N ASN A 1039 11.66 59.10 60.59
CA ASN A 1039 11.83 59.34 59.15
C ASN A 1039 13.11 60.10 58.72
N ILE A 1040 14.09 60.25 59.60
CA ILE A 1040 15.38 60.87 59.31
C ILE A 1040 16.49 59.82 59.48
N TYR A 1041 17.43 59.75 58.53
CA TYR A 1041 18.61 58.90 58.65
C TYR A 1041 19.58 59.48 59.69
N ARG A 1042 19.86 58.72 60.74
CA ARG A 1042 20.71 59.09 61.88
C ARG A 1042 21.57 57.89 62.27
N GLY A 1043 22.90 58.04 62.27
CA GLY A 1043 23.81 56.99 62.76
C GLY A 1043 23.79 55.72 61.91
N ILE A 1044 24.92 55.16 61.47
CA ILE A 1044 24.90 53.78 60.93
C ILE A 1044 24.56 52.74 62.01
N LEU A 1045 24.73 53.14 63.27
CA LEU A 1045 24.17 52.48 64.45
C LEU A 1045 23.23 53.45 65.19
N SER A 1046 21.92 53.18 65.20
CA SER A 1046 20.92 53.95 65.95
C SER A 1046 20.48 53.24 67.21
N ILE A 1047 20.51 53.92 68.35
CA ILE A 1047 20.14 53.39 69.66
C ILE A 1047 19.06 54.30 70.26
N VAL A 1048 17.83 53.78 70.36
CA VAL A 1048 16.64 54.53 70.76
C VAL A 1048 15.96 53.82 71.93
N ASN A 1049 15.91 54.43 73.11
CA ASN A 1049 15.33 53.81 74.31
C ASN A 1049 15.94 52.44 74.68
N SER A 1050 17.25 52.26 74.43
CA SER A 1050 17.97 50.99 74.55
C SER A 1050 19.41 51.19 75.04
N SER A 1051 20.03 50.14 75.58
CA SER A 1051 21.40 50.18 76.14
C SER A 1051 22.24 48.95 75.72
N PRO A 1052 22.47 48.70 74.42
CA PRO A 1052 23.28 47.57 73.95
C PRO A 1052 24.77 47.72 74.32
N SER A 1053 25.53 46.63 74.23
CA SER A 1053 26.98 46.59 74.45
C SER A 1053 27.73 46.53 73.13
N ILE A 1054 28.58 47.51 72.86
CA ILE A 1054 29.43 47.62 71.66
C ILE A 1054 30.88 47.59 72.13
N VAL A 1055 31.53 46.44 72.02
CA VAL A 1055 32.79 46.16 72.73
C VAL A 1055 33.80 45.44 71.85
N GLY A 1056 35.03 45.28 72.35
CA GLY A 1056 36.13 44.66 71.62
C GLY A 1056 36.56 45.49 70.41
N THR A 1057 37.25 44.88 69.46
CA THR A 1057 37.80 45.57 68.27
C THR A 1057 36.73 45.89 67.21
N THR A 1058 35.53 46.28 67.64
CA THR A 1058 34.44 46.61 66.72
C THR A 1058 34.78 47.87 65.91
N ILE A 1059 34.59 47.83 64.60
CA ILE A 1059 34.88 48.91 63.66
C ILE A 1059 33.57 49.40 63.05
N ILE A 1060 33.31 50.71 63.12
CA ILE A 1060 32.13 51.36 62.57
C ILE A 1060 32.61 52.34 61.49
N ASN A 1061 32.52 51.96 60.22
CA ASN A 1061 32.99 52.76 59.09
C ASN A 1061 31.81 53.42 58.38
N SER A 1062 31.63 54.73 58.61
CA SER A 1062 30.46 55.51 58.20
C SER A 1062 30.82 56.67 57.27
N SER A 1063 30.11 56.84 56.14
CA SER A 1063 30.08 58.14 55.43
C SER A 1063 28.86 58.99 55.82
N ALA A 1064 27.98 58.48 56.69
CA ALA A 1064 26.86 59.24 57.26
C ALA A 1064 27.32 60.36 58.21
N SER A 1065 26.43 61.31 58.51
CA SER A 1065 26.70 62.47 59.39
C SER A 1065 27.05 62.11 60.84
N SER A 1066 26.80 60.86 61.26
CA SER A 1066 27.17 60.31 62.56
C SER A 1066 27.41 58.81 62.42
N GLY A 1067 28.43 58.27 63.09
CA GLY A 1067 28.65 56.82 63.16
C GLY A 1067 27.64 56.12 64.08
N ILE A 1068 27.51 56.62 65.32
CA ILE A 1068 26.52 56.16 66.30
C ILE A 1068 25.58 57.32 66.67
N TYR A 1069 24.27 57.04 66.68
CA TYR A 1069 23.24 57.96 67.17
C TYR A 1069 22.57 57.38 68.42
N ILE A 1070 22.53 58.14 69.52
CA ILE A 1070 21.95 57.70 70.79
C ILE A 1070 20.81 58.65 71.19
N TYR A 1071 19.63 58.11 71.44
CA TYR A 1071 18.46 58.82 71.95
C TYR A 1071 17.85 58.07 73.13
N ASN A 1072 17.94 58.67 74.32
CA ASN A 1072 17.39 58.13 75.56
C ASN A 1072 17.86 56.70 75.89
N GLY A 1073 19.18 56.47 75.87
CA GLY A 1073 19.82 55.18 76.12
C GLY A 1073 21.16 55.33 76.84
N SER A 1074 21.73 54.22 77.33
CA SER A 1074 23.05 54.20 77.99
C SER A 1074 23.88 52.99 77.54
N PRO A 1075 24.25 52.93 76.25
CA PRO A 1075 25.04 51.81 75.73
C PRO A 1075 26.44 51.76 76.36
N ALA A 1076 26.98 50.55 76.52
CA ALA A 1076 28.37 50.36 76.89
C ALA A 1076 29.22 50.36 75.61
N ILE A 1077 30.16 51.29 75.48
CA ILE A 1077 31.04 51.40 74.31
C ILE A 1077 32.50 51.38 74.80
N SER A 1078 33.27 50.35 74.44
CA SER A 1078 34.68 50.24 74.81
C SER A 1078 35.51 49.55 73.73
N ASP A 1079 36.80 49.90 73.64
CA ASP A 1079 37.82 49.26 72.80
C ASP A 1079 37.52 49.23 71.27
N SER A 1080 36.52 50.00 70.83
CA SER A 1080 36.03 50.06 69.44
C SER A 1080 36.61 51.25 68.65
N THR A 1081 36.63 51.14 67.33
CA THR A 1081 37.02 52.21 66.38
C THR A 1081 35.77 52.72 65.66
N ILE A 1082 35.51 54.03 65.72
CA ILE A 1082 34.33 54.71 65.12
C ILE A 1082 34.80 55.80 64.17
#